data_AF-A0A960QHK5-F1
#
_entry.id   AF-A0A960QHK5-F1
#
_cell.length_a   1.000
_cell.length_b   1.000
_cell.length_c   1.000
_cell.angle_alpha   90.00
_cell.angle_beta   90.00
_cell.angle_gamma   90.00
#
_symmetry.space_group_name_H-M   'P 1'
#
loop_
_entity.id
_entity.type
_entity.pdbx_description
1 polymer ?
#
loop_
_entity_poly.entity_id
_entity_poly.type
_entity_poly.pdbx_seq_one_letter_code
_entity_poly.pdbx_strand_id
1 'polypeptide(L)'
;MLSFLTPRHRAIIALAAAAGLIPLAVLLLFGAADPSGNSWIKTFLGTESPADSRKADYPSSPVTFSPGAGTEEDALASEDDLDQAALAKSEGMLLTRLGLETRDELEGSGGEGIHRSVRYEGVWFPVFNAMNGGSGSGNENELSLYITSGSPPRFLVGESINYLFQAVGGLPPYEWSMEIASSAFSIDPETGEFSGHAEGAQILPLDIFVRDSLGAEDSASYVLTVEEGLPLSITSNELPIGSVGSRYQAALRASGGIAPYHWSVTGGMPEGFYLDPTSGLISGISEGGMDQDLEFRVTDAGGETATAILPLRITTTLEIVTSRNLPPASPGTPYQKIFEVEGGVPPYEFRIAQGDVPFDEEGRPWTFYPDGILEGIAPAIESSHRFIVEVIDSLGMVANKEFLLPIRRTLIVVPSRQKAGLAWSPAELGRMHGTSIGGFTVTRSLTPEPGAPATIVYQGTGSNFVDHGLATGNTYFYALYLHPAAGGDPIDAGRASARILSFTQNRATAGVNADPYADAIKEFHPLSTGGHGSGFLPGNVTGPPDGKGTFAPASLANEVLSLHASKTDSGGIGAAAGGSIILAFVDNIVELGPGEDFTVFENVFFINGNPNQRFMEPAIISVALFEGEWFRFPIDVVPPAGPSSTVPEMDPFYYNRGFAGRNATTGGNPTDPSQSGGDAFDIDQLGLSNLSWIRYIRIQSTGHLAIRDDFGGDSVRHLDLLGSLSGSGSSGFDLDAVTAINY
;
A
#
# COMPACT_ATOMS: atom_id res chain seq x y z
N MET A 1 11.94 -5.56 -16.47
CA MET A 1 11.11 -6.50 -17.27
C MET A 1 11.65 -6.86 -18.67
N LEU A 2 12.51 -6.06 -19.33
CA LEU A 2 12.94 -6.34 -20.73
C LEU A 2 14.02 -7.43 -20.92
N SER A 3 14.62 -7.94 -19.83
CA SER A 3 15.71 -8.93 -19.86
C SER A 3 15.30 -10.32 -20.37
N PHE A 4 14.02 -10.71 -20.25
CA PHE A 4 13.53 -12.05 -20.60
C PHE A 4 12.97 -12.20 -22.03
N LEU A 5 12.94 -11.12 -22.83
CA LEU A 5 12.42 -11.16 -24.20
C LEU A 5 13.46 -11.67 -25.21
N THR A 6 13.03 -12.55 -26.12
CA THR A 6 13.86 -13.00 -27.25
C THR A 6 14.11 -11.86 -28.25
N PRO A 7 15.19 -11.92 -29.07
CA PRO A 7 15.54 -10.84 -30.01
C PRO A 7 14.40 -10.46 -30.97
N ARG A 8 13.59 -11.44 -31.39
CA ARG A 8 12.45 -11.24 -32.30
C ARG A 8 11.35 -10.37 -31.68
N HIS A 9 11.04 -10.56 -30.39
CA HIS A 9 10.07 -9.72 -29.67
C HIS A 9 10.62 -8.31 -29.42
N ARG A 10 11.93 -8.16 -29.16
CA ARG A 10 12.57 -6.85 -29.05
C ARG A 10 12.51 -6.07 -30.36
N ALA A 11 12.70 -6.74 -31.50
CA ALA A 11 12.56 -6.12 -32.83
C ALA A 11 11.12 -5.65 -33.12
N ILE A 12 10.10 -6.44 -32.76
CA ILE A 12 8.69 -6.07 -32.95
C ILE A 12 8.32 -4.85 -32.08
N ILE A 13 8.76 -4.82 -30.82
CA ILE A 13 8.53 -3.68 -29.91
C ILE A 13 9.26 -2.42 -30.39
N ALA A 14 10.48 -2.56 -30.94
CA ALA A 14 11.22 -1.44 -31.53
C ALA A 14 10.50 -0.86 -32.77
N LEU A 15 9.94 -1.73 -33.64
CA LEU A 15 9.13 -1.30 -34.79
C LEU A 15 7.84 -0.58 -34.34
N ALA A 16 7.12 -1.13 -33.36
CA ALA A 16 5.89 -0.54 -32.84
C ALA A 16 6.13 0.81 -32.14
N ALA A 17 7.26 0.96 -31.44
CA ALA A 17 7.67 2.22 -30.83
C ALA A 17 8.05 3.28 -31.88
N ALA A 18 8.76 2.89 -32.95
CA ALA A 18 9.09 3.78 -34.07
C ALA A 18 7.84 4.25 -34.84
N ALA A 19 6.75 3.47 -34.82
CA ALA A 19 5.47 3.80 -35.44
C ALA A 19 4.44 4.46 -34.49
N GLY A 20 4.78 4.72 -33.22
CA GLY A 20 3.89 5.34 -32.23
C GLY A 20 2.73 4.47 -31.72
N LEU A 21 2.69 3.17 -32.06
CA LEU A 21 1.56 2.26 -31.82
C LEU A 21 1.70 1.42 -30.54
N ILE A 22 2.25 2.02 -29.47
CA ILE A 22 2.55 1.34 -28.20
C ILE A 22 1.32 0.67 -27.53
N PRO A 23 0.10 1.24 -27.53
CA PRO A 23 -1.05 0.60 -26.86
C PRO A 23 -1.45 -0.76 -27.45
N LEU A 24 -1.27 -0.95 -28.77
CA LEU A 24 -1.73 -2.16 -29.46
C LEU A 24 -0.83 -3.37 -29.20
N ALA A 25 0.47 -3.14 -28.97
CA ALA A 25 1.45 -4.18 -28.67
C ALA A 25 1.23 -4.85 -27.29
N VAL A 26 0.55 -4.16 -26.35
CA VAL A 26 0.22 -4.71 -25.02
C VAL A 26 -0.99 -5.63 -25.07
N LEU A 27 -1.98 -5.36 -25.93
CA LEU A 27 -3.18 -6.21 -26.08
C LEU A 27 -2.83 -7.63 -26.56
N LEU A 28 -1.91 -7.74 -27.52
CA LEU A 28 -1.45 -9.02 -28.09
C LEU A 28 -0.69 -9.91 -27.09
N LEU A 29 -0.28 -9.39 -25.92
CA LEU A 29 0.39 -10.15 -24.86
C LEU A 29 -0.55 -10.67 -23.77
N PHE A 30 -1.81 -10.22 -23.71
CA PHE A 30 -2.76 -10.60 -22.65
C PHE A 30 -4.01 -11.37 -23.15
N GLY A 31 -4.23 -11.49 -24.46
CA GLY A 31 -5.39 -12.18 -25.05
C GLY A 31 -5.42 -13.72 -24.95
N ALA A 32 -4.71 -14.33 -23.99
CA ALA A 32 -4.53 -15.79 -23.89
C ALA A 32 -5.07 -16.40 -22.58
N ALA A 33 -6.30 -16.03 -22.19
CA ALA A 33 -7.00 -16.63 -21.05
C ALA A 33 -8.54 -16.55 -21.16
N ASP A 34 -9.18 -17.60 -21.66
CA ASP A 34 -10.60 -17.93 -21.39
C ASP A 34 -10.74 -19.47 -21.24
N PRO A 35 -11.35 -20.00 -20.16
CA PRO A 35 -11.49 -21.45 -19.96
C PRO A 35 -12.63 -22.15 -20.73
N SER A 36 -13.49 -21.43 -21.46
CA SER A 36 -14.71 -21.99 -22.07
C SER A 36 -14.45 -22.54 -23.49
N GLY A 37 -14.04 -23.81 -23.58
CA GLY A 37 -13.71 -24.43 -24.86
C GLY A 37 -14.91 -24.62 -25.81
N ASN A 38 -14.94 -23.88 -26.94
CA ASN A 38 -15.70 -24.28 -28.14
C ASN A 38 -15.22 -23.67 -29.49
N SER A 39 -14.25 -24.35 -30.13
CA SER A 39 -14.07 -24.46 -31.61
C SER A 39 -13.63 -23.25 -32.49
N TRP A 40 -13.08 -23.59 -33.67
CA TRP A 40 -12.71 -22.75 -34.83
C TRP A 40 -11.49 -21.81 -34.70
N ILE A 41 -10.28 -22.38 -34.77
CA ILE A 41 -9.24 -22.07 -35.79
C ILE A 41 -8.18 -23.18 -35.67
N LYS A 42 -8.11 -24.07 -36.67
CA LYS A 42 -7.13 -25.17 -36.74
C LYS A 42 -6.73 -25.54 -38.17
N THR A 43 -6.57 -24.55 -39.05
CA THR A 43 -5.97 -24.76 -40.39
C THR A 43 -5.17 -23.54 -40.87
N PHE A 44 -4.15 -23.14 -40.12
CA PHE A 44 -2.97 -22.43 -40.63
C PHE A 44 -1.89 -22.54 -39.54
N LEU A 45 -0.61 -22.58 -39.93
CA LEU A 45 0.54 -22.95 -39.07
C LEU A 45 0.59 -24.46 -38.71
N GLY A 46 1.29 -25.22 -39.54
CA GLY A 46 1.62 -26.62 -39.25
C GLY A 46 2.52 -26.74 -38.02
N THR A 47 2.14 -27.61 -37.09
CA THR A 47 2.90 -27.89 -35.87
C THR A 47 3.87 -29.06 -36.07
N GLU A 48 5.13 -28.89 -35.72
CA GLU A 48 5.97 -30.02 -35.31
C GLU A 48 6.17 -29.98 -33.78
N SER A 49 6.01 -31.15 -33.16
CA SER A 49 6.17 -31.41 -31.73
C SER A 49 7.44 -32.26 -31.53
N PRO A 50 8.20 -32.10 -30.43
CA PRO A 50 9.49 -32.78 -30.27
C PRO A 50 9.36 -34.31 -30.15
N ALA A 51 10.40 -35.01 -30.60
CA ALA A 51 10.45 -36.47 -30.68
C ALA A 51 10.91 -37.15 -29.39
N ASP A 52 10.48 -38.40 -29.16
CA ASP A 52 11.40 -39.46 -28.69
C ASP A 52 10.96 -40.92 -29.02
N SER A 53 11.97 -41.73 -29.32
CA SER A 53 12.09 -43.18 -29.08
C SER A 53 11.43 -44.19 -30.05
N ARG A 54 12.24 -44.79 -30.95
CA ARG A 54 12.94 -46.10 -30.74
C ARG A 54 13.47 -46.75 -32.04
N LYS A 55 14.72 -47.24 -32.00
CA LYS A 55 15.41 -48.17 -32.96
C LYS A 55 15.63 -47.57 -34.37
N ALA A 56 16.67 -47.88 -35.17
CA ALA A 56 17.93 -48.64 -35.10
C ALA A 56 18.72 -48.36 -36.43
N ASP A 57 20.05 -48.47 -36.59
CA ASP A 57 21.16 -48.81 -35.69
C ASP A 57 22.53 -48.28 -36.24
N TYR A 58 23.65 -48.64 -35.60
CA TYR A 58 25.08 -48.32 -35.87
C TYR A 58 25.67 -48.84 -37.23
N PRO A 59 26.95 -48.56 -37.62
CA PRO A 59 27.69 -47.27 -37.68
C PRO A 59 28.69 -47.15 -38.87
N SER A 60 29.39 -46.00 -39.01
CA SER A 60 30.88 -45.91 -38.98
C SER A 60 31.43 -44.63 -39.68
N SER A 61 32.44 -44.02 -39.04
CA SER A 61 33.18 -42.82 -39.48
C SER A 61 34.47 -43.22 -40.25
N PRO A 62 35.38 -42.29 -40.62
CA PRO A 62 35.28 -40.89 -41.08
C PRO A 62 36.09 -40.67 -42.40
N VAL A 63 36.35 -39.40 -42.79
CA VAL A 63 37.61 -38.81 -43.34
C VAL A 63 37.32 -37.71 -44.40
N THR A 64 38.34 -36.89 -44.69
CA THR A 64 38.30 -35.45 -44.99
C THR A 64 38.62 -35.03 -46.42
N PHE A 65 37.96 -33.95 -46.86
CA PHE A 65 38.41 -32.82 -47.69
C PHE A 65 38.99 -32.99 -49.12
N SER A 66 38.44 -32.11 -49.98
CA SER A 66 39.07 -31.33 -51.07
C SER A 66 39.15 -31.89 -52.50
N PRO A 67 39.15 -30.99 -53.53
CA PRO A 67 38.54 -31.26 -54.84
C PRO A 67 39.50 -31.23 -56.04
N GLY A 68 39.01 -31.63 -57.21
CA GLY A 68 39.50 -31.06 -58.49
C GLY A 68 39.51 -31.98 -59.73
N ALA A 69 39.37 -31.33 -60.88
CA ALA A 69 39.66 -31.78 -62.26
C ALA A 69 38.75 -32.87 -62.88
N GLY A 70 37.84 -32.43 -63.74
CA GLY A 70 36.97 -33.28 -64.57
C GLY A 70 37.52 -33.66 -65.95
N THR A 71 36.61 -34.17 -66.77
CA THR A 71 36.64 -34.22 -68.25
C THR A 71 35.20 -34.14 -68.77
N GLU A 72 34.99 -33.45 -69.88
CA GLU A 72 33.70 -33.32 -70.59
C GLU A 72 33.30 -34.65 -71.27
N GLU A 73 32.00 -34.97 -71.35
CA GLU A 73 31.20 -34.86 -72.60
C GLU A 73 29.69 -35.14 -72.35
N ASP A 74 28.87 -34.52 -73.21
CA ASP A 74 27.43 -34.77 -73.50
C ASP A 74 26.29 -34.54 -72.47
N ALA A 75 25.56 -33.45 -72.75
CA ALA A 75 24.10 -33.44 -72.98
C ALA A 75 23.12 -33.64 -71.80
N LEU A 76 23.18 -32.75 -70.81
CA LEU A 76 21.98 -32.25 -70.13
C LEU A 76 22.08 -30.72 -70.01
N ALA A 77 21.30 -29.98 -70.82
CA ALA A 77 20.92 -28.63 -70.43
C ALA A 77 19.98 -28.78 -69.22
N SER A 78 20.33 -28.19 -68.09
CA SER A 78 19.54 -28.25 -66.86
C SER A 78 18.15 -27.67 -67.09
N GLU A 79 17.14 -28.25 -66.43
CA GLU A 79 15.74 -27.80 -66.51
C GLU A 79 15.62 -26.28 -66.23
N ASP A 80 16.48 -25.75 -65.36
CA ASP A 80 16.70 -24.31 -65.08
C ASP A 80 16.78 -23.43 -66.34
N ASP A 81 17.52 -23.80 -67.38
CA ASP A 81 17.71 -22.92 -68.56
C ASP A 81 16.44 -22.82 -69.43
N LEU A 82 15.61 -23.86 -69.43
CA LEU A 82 14.31 -23.87 -70.12
C LEU A 82 13.25 -23.12 -69.31
N ASP A 83 13.23 -23.28 -67.99
CA ASP A 83 12.30 -22.55 -67.11
C ASP A 83 12.63 -21.04 -67.06
N GLN A 84 13.91 -20.65 -67.06
CA GLN A 84 14.30 -19.23 -67.18
C GLN A 84 13.87 -18.61 -68.51
N ALA A 85 13.99 -19.35 -69.63
CA ALA A 85 13.53 -18.89 -70.94
C ALA A 85 11.99 -18.79 -71.03
N ALA A 86 11.25 -19.68 -70.37
CA ALA A 86 9.80 -19.60 -70.25
C ALA A 86 9.35 -18.42 -69.36
N LEU A 87 10.03 -18.19 -68.23
CA LEU A 87 9.81 -17.03 -67.35
C LEU A 87 10.00 -15.70 -68.09
N ALA A 88 11.14 -15.54 -68.79
CA ALA A 88 11.44 -14.30 -69.50
C ALA A 88 10.39 -13.99 -70.59
N LYS A 89 9.80 -15.02 -71.18
CA LYS A 89 8.76 -14.88 -72.22
C LYS A 89 7.38 -14.54 -71.63
N SER A 90 7.01 -15.10 -70.49
CA SER A 90 5.75 -14.76 -69.80
C SER A 90 5.80 -13.37 -69.15
N GLU A 91 6.93 -13.01 -68.52
CA GLU A 91 7.14 -11.66 -67.96
C GLU A 91 7.20 -10.59 -69.07
N GLY A 92 7.88 -10.86 -70.20
CA GLY A 92 7.89 -9.94 -71.34
C GLY A 92 6.50 -9.71 -71.97
N MET A 93 5.64 -10.74 -72.00
CA MET A 93 4.25 -10.59 -72.42
C MET A 93 3.41 -9.78 -71.42
N LEU A 94 3.66 -9.91 -70.11
CA LEU A 94 2.98 -9.14 -69.08
C LEU A 94 3.35 -7.65 -69.17
N LEU A 95 4.63 -7.33 -69.28
CA LEU A 95 5.13 -5.96 -69.49
C LEU A 95 4.53 -5.33 -70.76
N THR A 96 4.54 -6.08 -71.88
CA THR A 96 3.93 -5.61 -73.16
C THR A 96 2.42 -5.38 -73.04
N ARG A 97 1.70 -6.16 -72.23
CA ARG A 97 0.24 -6.00 -72.00
C ARG A 97 -0.10 -4.87 -71.04
N LEU A 98 0.77 -4.58 -70.06
CA LEU A 98 0.63 -3.46 -69.12
C LEU A 98 1.20 -2.14 -69.69
N GLY A 99 1.87 -2.18 -70.86
CA GLY A 99 2.46 -1.00 -71.50
C GLY A 99 3.78 -0.52 -70.89
N LEU A 100 4.44 -1.36 -70.10
CA LEU A 100 5.64 -1.03 -69.32
C LEU A 100 6.91 -1.32 -70.10
N GLU A 101 7.90 -0.43 -70.03
CA GLU A 101 9.17 -0.60 -70.73
C GLU A 101 10.18 -1.44 -69.93
N THR A 102 10.10 -1.43 -68.59
CA THR A 102 11.09 -2.11 -67.74
C THR A 102 10.48 -2.92 -66.59
N ARG A 103 11.26 -3.89 -66.09
CA ARG A 103 10.88 -4.77 -64.96
C ARG A 103 10.88 -4.06 -63.61
N ASP A 104 11.60 -2.95 -63.48
CA ASP A 104 11.77 -2.22 -62.22
C ASP A 104 10.49 -1.48 -61.78
N GLU A 105 9.47 -1.46 -62.65
CA GLU A 105 8.13 -0.92 -62.42
C GLU A 105 7.19 -1.92 -61.69
N LEU A 106 7.63 -3.17 -61.45
CA LEU A 106 6.86 -4.23 -60.77
C LEU A 106 7.43 -4.55 -59.38
N GLU A 107 6.59 -4.55 -58.34
CA GLU A 107 7.00 -4.89 -56.97
C GLU A 107 6.71 -6.36 -56.59
N GLY A 108 7.66 -7.01 -55.91
CA GLY A 108 7.46 -8.26 -55.17
C GLY A 108 8.30 -9.46 -55.62
N SER A 109 8.72 -10.28 -54.64
CA SER A 109 9.39 -11.57 -54.86
C SER A 109 8.82 -12.64 -53.92
N GLY A 110 8.14 -13.66 -54.47
CA GLY A 110 7.54 -14.72 -53.68
C GLY A 110 7.28 -16.01 -54.47
N GLY A 111 8.13 -17.02 -54.23
CA GLY A 111 7.93 -18.41 -54.67
C GLY A 111 8.41 -18.74 -56.08
N GLU A 112 8.94 -19.95 -56.23
CA GLU A 112 9.11 -20.62 -57.53
C GLU A 112 7.87 -21.45 -57.87
N GLY A 113 7.57 -21.59 -59.16
CA GLY A 113 6.46 -22.40 -59.67
C GLY A 113 5.11 -21.67 -59.80
N ILE A 114 4.06 -22.48 -60.01
CA ILE A 114 2.70 -22.12 -60.48
C ILE A 114 1.84 -21.21 -59.58
N HIS A 115 2.42 -20.53 -58.59
CA HIS A 115 1.71 -19.66 -57.64
C HIS A 115 2.37 -18.28 -57.46
N ARG A 116 3.31 -17.89 -58.33
CA ARG A 116 3.93 -16.57 -58.27
C ARG A 116 2.95 -15.46 -58.68
N SER A 117 2.99 -14.34 -57.96
CA SER A 117 2.22 -13.12 -58.28
C SER A 117 3.12 -11.89 -58.22
N VAL A 118 2.80 -10.85 -58.99
CA VAL A 118 3.52 -9.57 -59.04
C VAL A 118 2.54 -8.41 -58.83
N ARG A 119 3.03 -7.26 -58.35
CA ARG A 119 2.19 -6.10 -58.02
C ARG A 119 2.52 -4.90 -58.91
N TYR A 120 1.49 -4.28 -59.48
CA TYR A 120 1.58 -3.03 -60.24
C TYR A 120 0.46 -2.06 -59.82
N GLU A 121 0.80 -0.79 -59.57
CA GLU A 121 -0.10 0.25 -59.03
C GLU A 121 -1.03 -0.22 -57.89
N GLY A 122 -0.51 -1.11 -57.03
CA GLY A 122 -1.23 -1.66 -55.87
C GLY A 122 -2.00 -2.96 -56.13
N VAL A 123 -2.32 -3.28 -57.39
CA VAL A 123 -3.08 -4.47 -57.83
C VAL A 123 -2.16 -5.69 -58.01
N TRP A 124 -2.66 -6.89 -57.68
CA TRP A 124 -1.92 -8.16 -57.80
C TRP A 124 -2.29 -8.93 -59.08
N PHE A 125 -1.27 -9.37 -59.80
CA PHE A 125 -1.39 -10.15 -61.04
C PHE A 125 -0.73 -11.52 -60.86
N PRO A 126 -1.42 -12.64 -61.13
CA PRO A 126 -0.81 -13.97 -61.11
C PRO A 126 0.06 -14.21 -62.35
N VAL A 127 1.16 -14.94 -62.19
CA VAL A 127 2.10 -15.31 -63.27
C VAL A 127 2.04 -16.82 -63.49
N PHE A 128 1.50 -17.25 -64.64
CA PHE A 128 1.35 -18.66 -65.01
C PHE A 128 2.35 -19.10 -66.08
N ASN A 129 2.83 -20.34 -66.00
CA ASN A 129 3.77 -20.93 -66.97
C ASN A 129 3.01 -21.52 -68.18
N ALA A 130 3.42 -21.17 -69.40
CA ALA A 130 2.77 -21.59 -70.64
C ALA A 130 3.34 -22.93 -71.16
N MET A 131 2.97 -24.03 -70.49
CA MET A 131 3.40 -25.39 -70.86
C MET A 131 2.20 -26.32 -71.12
N ASN A 132 1.67 -26.26 -72.35
CA ASN A 132 1.35 -27.48 -73.10
C ASN A 132 1.18 -27.20 -74.59
N GLY A 133 2.00 -27.85 -75.42
CA GLY A 133 1.87 -27.79 -76.87
C GLY A 133 0.73 -28.67 -77.37
N GLY A 134 -0.45 -28.09 -77.58
CA GLY A 134 -1.60 -28.76 -78.20
C GLY A 134 -2.24 -27.88 -79.27
N SER A 135 -2.28 -28.34 -80.52
CA SER A 135 -2.89 -27.59 -81.62
C SER A 135 -4.42 -27.61 -81.52
N GLY A 136 -4.99 -26.60 -80.86
CA GLY A 136 -6.42 -26.35 -80.81
C GLY A 136 -6.70 -24.85 -80.89
N SER A 137 -7.57 -24.43 -81.81
CA SER A 137 -8.02 -23.05 -81.93
C SER A 137 -9.08 -22.75 -80.86
N GLY A 138 -8.66 -22.15 -79.74
CA GLY A 138 -9.52 -21.68 -78.65
C GLY A 138 -8.83 -20.54 -77.88
N ASN A 139 -9.62 -19.56 -77.44
CA ASN A 139 -9.13 -18.39 -76.71
C ASN A 139 -8.82 -18.75 -75.25
N GLU A 140 -7.67 -19.35 -74.98
CA GLU A 140 -7.25 -19.72 -73.62
C GLU A 140 -6.06 -18.85 -73.16
N ASN A 141 -6.34 -17.60 -72.76
CA ASN A 141 -5.50 -16.76 -71.87
C ASN A 141 -6.15 -15.41 -71.53
N GLU A 142 -7.44 -15.43 -71.20
CA GLU A 142 -8.15 -14.33 -70.52
C GLU A 142 -8.16 -14.62 -69.02
N LEU A 143 -7.61 -13.71 -68.21
CA LEU A 143 -7.76 -13.77 -66.76
C LEU A 143 -9.22 -13.44 -66.46
N SER A 144 -10.02 -14.40 -66.02
CA SER A 144 -11.39 -14.15 -65.59
C SER A 144 -11.43 -13.02 -64.56
N LEU A 145 -12.33 -12.06 -64.77
CA LEU A 145 -12.59 -10.95 -63.86
C LEU A 145 -13.28 -11.47 -62.60
N TYR A 146 -12.87 -10.99 -61.42
CA TYR A 146 -13.48 -11.36 -60.14
C TYR A 146 -13.51 -10.18 -59.16
N ILE A 147 -14.66 -9.94 -58.52
CA ILE A 147 -14.77 -9.08 -57.34
C ILE A 147 -14.12 -9.80 -56.14
N THR A 148 -13.25 -9.09 -55.43
CA THR A 148 -12.44 -9.60 -54.29
C THR A 148 -12.79 -8.97 -52.95
N SER A 149 -13.45 -7.81 -52.97
CA SER A 149 -14.00 -7.15 -51.78
C SER A 149 -15.08 -8.01 -51.11
N GLY A 150 -15.13 -7.94 -49.77
CA GLY A 150 -16.16 -8.60 -48.98
C GLY A 150 -17.49 -7.83 -48.97
N SER A 151 -18.41 -8.23 -48.09
CA SER A 151 -19.56 -7.39 -47.77
C SER A 151 -19.11 -6.08 -47.12
N PRO A 152 -19.80 -4.95 -47.38
CA PRO A 152 -19.65 -3.75 -46.56
C PRO A 152 -19.87 -4.05 -45.07
N PRO A 153 -19.22 -3.31 -44.15
CA PRO A 153 -19.53 -3.38 -42.73
C PRO A 153 -20.97 -2.90 -42.46
N ARG A 154 -21.41 -3.04 -41.20
CA ARG A 154 -22.63 -2.38 -40.73
C ARG A 154 -22.35 -0.90 -40.50
N PHE A 155 -23.33 -0.07 -40.82
CA PHE A 155 -23.28 1.39 -40.61
C PHE A 155 -24.39 1.85 -39.67
N LEU A 156 -24.25 3.04 -39.11
CA LEU A 156 -25.29 3.69 -38.30
C LEU A 156 -26.16 4.63 -39.13
N VAL A 157 -27.38 4.88 -38.68
CA VAL A 157 -28.24 5.95 -39.22
C VAL A 157 -27.50 7.28 -39.15
N GLY A 158 -27.51 8.05 -40.25
CA GLY A 158 -26.78 9.32 -40.38
C GLY A 158 -25.27 9.20 -40.64
N GLU A 159 -24.68 8.00 -40.57
CA GLU A 159 -23.26 7.80 -40.87
C GLU A 159 -22.97 8.02 -42.36
N SER A 160 -21.87 8.74 -42.66
CA SER A 160 -21.38 8.87 -44.03
C SER A 160 -20.62 7.62 -44.45
N ILE A 161 -21.25 6.81 -45.30
CA ILE A 161 -20.69 5.58 -45.83
C ILE A 161 -19.69 5.90 -46.93
N ASN A 162 -18.49 5.31 -46.85
CA ASN A 162 -17.52 5.22 -47.94
C ASN A 162 -16.90 3.81 -47.90
N TYR A 163 -17.09 3.01 -48.95
CA TYR A 163 -16.59 1.63 -49.05
C TYR A 163 -16.09 1.34 -50.46
N LEU A 164 -14.82 0.94 -50.59
CA LEU A 164 -14.20 0.67 -51.89
C LEU A 164 -14.39 -0.81 -52.28
N PHE A 165 -15.15 -1.06 -53.34
CA PHE A 165 -15.18 -2.38 -54.00
C PHE A 165 -13.91 -2.58 -54.84
N GLN A 166 -13.43 -3.81 -54.93
CA GLN A 166 -12.15 -4.15 -55.57
C GLN A 166 -12.26 -5.41 -56.42
N ALA A 167 -11.65 -5.39 -57.61
CA ALA A 167 -11.63 -6.52 -58.54
C ALA A 167 -10.19 -6.89 -58.96
N VAL A 168 -10.02 -8.13 -59.43
CA VAL A 168 -8.78 -8.64 -60.04
C VAL A 168 -9.12 -9.43 -61.31
N GLY A 169 -8.16 -9.56 -62.23
CA GLY A 169 -8.41 -10.16 -63.55
C GLY A 169 -9.02 -9.16 -64.53
N GLY A 170 -9.42 -9.63 -65.72
CA GLY A 170 -9.82 -8.76 -66.83
C GLY A 170 -8.71 -7.82 -67.33
N LEU A 171 -9.07 -6.86 -68.19
CA LEU A 171 -8.23 -5.74 -68.61
C LEU A 171 -8.85 -4.38 -68.21
N PRO A 172 -8.17 -3.58 -67.38
CA PRO A 172 -8.65 -2.25 -67.00
C PRO A 172 -8.69 -1.28 -68.21
N PRO A 173 -9.43 -0.16 -68.13
CA PRO A 173 -10.21 0.31 -66.98
C PRO A 173 -11.41 -0.60 -66.67
N TYR A 174 -11.82 -0.61 -65.40
CA TYR A 174 -13.06 -1.24 -64.97
C TYR A 174 -14.19 -0.22 -64.99
N GLU A 175 -15.39 -0.68 -65.33
CA GLU A 175 -16.65 0.04 -65.26
C GLU A 175 -17.49 -0.62 -64.15
N TRP A 176 -17.67 0.10 -63.04
CA TRP A 176 -18.44 -0.35 -61.88
C TRP A 176 -19.89 0.13 -61.95
N SER A 177 -20.81 -0.72 -61.52
CA SER A 177 -22.21 -0.33 -61.31
C SER A 177 -22.84 -1.14 -60.17
N MET A 178 -24.03 -0.72 -59.73
CA MET A 178 -24.76 -1.36 -58.64
C MET A 178 -26.26 -1.39 -58.88
N GLU A 179 -26.94 -2.35 -58.28
CA GLU A 179 -28.39 -2.34 -58.09
C GLU A 179 -28.70 -2.37 -56.58
N ILE A 180 -29.40 -1.34 -56.10
CA ILE A 180 -29.87 -1.21 -54.72
C ILE A 180 -31.19 -0.43 -54.70
N ALA A 181 -32.11 -0.84 -53.83
CA ALA A 181 -33.45 -0.26 -53.70
C ALA A 181 -33.48 1.09 -52.95
N SER A 182 -32.49 1.97 -53.18
CA SER A 182 -32.41 3.31 -52.58
C SER A 182 -31.58 4.25 -53.45
N SER A 183 -32.03 5.49 -53.61
CA SER A 183 -31.29 6.56 -54.28
C SER A 183 -30.39 7.37 -53.32
N ALA A 184 -30.28 6.97 -52.05
CA ALA A 184 -29.43 7.63 -51.06
C ALA A 184 -27.96 7.16 -51.11
N PHE A 185 -27.65 6.24 -52.02
CA PHE A 185 -26.32 5.69 -52.26
C PHE A 185 -25.94 5.81 -53.74
N SER A 186 -24.64 5.79 -53.99
CA SER A 186 -24.02 5.77 -55.32
C SER A 186 -22.80 4.87 -55.29
N ILE A 187 -22.43 4.29 -56.43
CA ILE A 187 -21.08 3.77 -56.67
C ILE A 187 -20.43 4.64 -57.76
N ASP A 188 -19.19 5.03 -57.55
CA ASP A 188 -18.38 5.70 -58.56
C ASP A 188 -17.99 4.67 -59.65
N PRO A 189 -18.31 4.92 -60.93
CA PRO A 189 -18.14 3.93 -62.00
C PRO A 189 -16.69 3.70 -62.41
N GLU A 190 -15.77 4.61 -62.11
CA GLU A 190 -14.35 4.50 -62.48
C GLU A 190 -13.52 3.88 -61.35
N THR A 191 -13.88 4.15 -60.09
CA THR A 191 -13.10 3.74 -58.91
C THR A 191 -13.71 2.58 -58.11
N GLY A 192 -15.03 2.36 -58.20
CA GLY A 192 -15.73 1.38 -57.37
C GLY A 192 -16.02 1.87 -55.94
N GLU A 193 -15.88 3.16 -55.66
CA GLU A 193 -16.21 3.74 -54.35
C GLU A 193 -17.72 3.84 -54.15
N PHE A 194 -18.26 3.01 -53.27
CA PHE A 194 -19.65 3.07 -52.81
C PHE A 194 -19.79 4.09 -51.67
N SER A 195 -20.68 5.06 -51.87
CA SER A 195 -20.84 6.21 -50.99
C SER A 195 -22.32 6.56 -50.74
N GLY A 196 -22.62 7.19 -49.61
CA GLY A 196 -23.96 7.71 -49.29
C GLY A 196 -24.23 7.78 -47.79
N HIS A 197 -25.50 7.92 -47.41
CA HIS A 197 -25.94 7.83 -46.01
C HIS A 197 -27.42 7.41 -45.95
N ALA A 198 -27.90 7.00 -44.78
CA ALA A 198 -29.30 6.63 -44.57
C ALA A 198 -29.95 7.48 -43.47
N GLU A 199 -31.18 7.94 -43.71
CA GLU A 199 -31.99 8.68 -42.73
C GLU A 199 -32.74 7.78 -41.73
N GLY A 200 -32.60 6.46 -41.83
CA GLY A 200 -33.20 5.49 -40.89
C GLY A 200 -32.66 4.07 -41.07
N ALA A 201 -32.86 3.23 -40.05
CA ALA A 201 -32.34 1.86 -40.07
C ALA A 201 -33.01 1.00 -41.15
N GLN A 202 -32.19 0.28 -41.93
CA GLN A 202 -32.63 -0.45 -43.11
C GLN A 202 -31.67 -1.59 -43.46
N ILE A 203 -32.21 -2.66 -44.03
CA ILE A 203 -31.45 -3.80 -44.56
C ILE A 203 -31.84 -3.94 -46.03
N LEU A 204 -30.90 -3.69 -46.94
CA LEU A 204 -31.14 -3.68 -48.38
C LEU A 204 -30.24 -4.71 -49.08
N PRO A 205 -30.74 -5.46 -50.08
CA PRO A 205 -29.86 -6.15 -51.02
C PRO A 205 -29.03 -5.11 -51.79
N LEU A 206 -27.76 -5.42 -52.00
CA LEU A 206 -26.81 -4.61 -52.76
C LEU A 206 -26.09 -5.53 -53.74
N ASP A 207 -26.49 -5.49 -55.00
CA ASP A 207 -25.83 -6.22 -56.07
C ASP A 207 -24.79 -5.29 -56.73
N ILE A 208 -23.54 -5.74 -56.79
CA ILE A 208 -22.42 -5.01 -57.40
C ILE A 208 -22.01 -5.72 -58.68
N PHE A 209 -21.76 -4.95 -59.73
CA PHE A 209 -21.32 -5.43 -61.03
C PHE A 209 -20.02 -4.71 -61.41
N VAL A 210 -19.07 -5.46 -61.96
CA VAL A 210 -17.84 -4.93 -62.53
C VAL A 210 -17.67 -5.46 -63.94
N ARG A 211 -17.26 -4.58 -64.85
CA ARG A 211 -17.05 -4.88 -66.26
C ARG A 211 -15.69 -4.38 -66.71
N ASP A 212 -14.97 -5.15 -67.51
CA ASP A 212 -13.66 -4.75 -68.04
C ASP A 212 -13.75 -4.11 -69.43
N SER A 213 -12.60 -3.61 -69.91
CA SER A 213 -12.50 -2.93 -71.21
C SER A 213 -12.76 -3.82 -72.44
N LEU A 214 -12.73 -5.16 -72.29
CA LEU A 214 -13.09 -6.12 -73.34
C LEU A 214 -14.54 -6.62 -73.22
N GLY A 215 -15.22 -6.31 -72.11
CA GLY A 215 -16.58 -6.74 -71.82
C GLY A 215 -16.68 -8.06 -71.07
N ALA A 216 -15.62 -8.50 -70.38
CA ALA A 216 -15.75 -9.50 -69.33
C ALA A 216 -16.47 -8.88 -68.12
N GLU A 217 -17.33 -9.64 -67.47
CA GLU A 217 -18.22 -9.17 -66.39
C GLU A 217 -18.15 -10.12 -65.20
N ASP A 218 -18.21 -9.57 -63.98
CA ASP A 218 -18.45 -10.31 -62.74
C ASP A 218 -19.46 -9.57 -61.85
N SER A 219 -20.14 -10.31 -60.97
CA SER A 219 -21.20 -9.77 -60.12
C SER A 219 -21.21 -10.43 -58.74
N ALA A 220 -21.38 -9.62 -57.68
CA ALA A 220 -21.45 -10.09 -56.31
C ALA A 220 -22.64 -9.48 -55.57
N SER A 221 -23.44 -10.34 -54.93
CA SER A 221 -24.58 -9.95 -54.09
C SER A 221 -24.17 -9.82 -52.63
N TYR A 222 -24.42 -8.64 -52.06
CA TYR A 222 -24.18 -8.31 -50.66
C TYR A 222 -25.46 -7.81 -49.98
N VAL A 223 -25.36 -7.49 -48.68
CA VAL A 223 -26.44 -6.89 -47.91
C VAL A 223 -25.90 -5.62 -47.25
N LEU A 224 -26.44 -4.46 -47.63
CA LEU A 224 -26.22 -3.23 -46.89
C LEU A 224 -27.06 -3.27 -45.61
N THR A 225 -26.40 -3.13 -44.46
CA THR A 225 -27.05 -3.12 -43.15
C THR A 225 -26.78 -1.79 -42.45
N VAL A 226 -27.82 -0.98 -42.28
CA VAL A 226 -27.81 0.24 -41.46
C VAL A 226 -28.66 -0.01 -40.21
N GLU A 227 -28.09 0.18 -39.03
CA GLU A 227 -28.74 -0.06 -37.73
C GLU A 227 -28.92 1.26 -36.96
N GLU A 228 -29.93 1.32 -36.08
CA GLU A 228 -30.06 2.44 -35.14
C GLU A 228 -28.87 2.45 -34.18
N GLY A 229 -28.30 3.63 -33.94
CA GLY A 229 -27.29 3.83 -32.91
C GLY A 229 -27.86 3.67 -31.50
N LEU A 230 -26.98 3.47 -30.52
CA LEU A 230 -27.35 3.78 -29.13
C LEU A 230 -27.54 5.30 -29.03
N PRO A 231 -28.57 5.80 -28.31
CA PRO A 231 -28.78 7.24 -28.15
C PRO A 231 -27.58 7.88 -27.45
N LEU A 232 -27.23 9.10 -27.87
CA LEU A 232 -26.09 9.83 -27.32
C LEU A 232 -26.30 10.12 -25.83
N SER A 233 -25.30 9.82 -25.01
CA SER A 233 -25.36 10.03 -23.57
C SER A 233 -23.99 10.35 -22.98
N ILE A 234 -23.96 11.26 -22.01
CA ILE A 234 -22.76 11.53 -21.18
C ILE A 234 -22.71 10.49 -20.07
N THR A 235 -21.60 9.75 -19.98
CA THR A 235 -21.40 8.65 -19.02
C THR A 235 -20.54 9.04 -17.81
N SER A 236 -20.00 10.25 -17.79
CA SER A 236 -19.40 10.86 -16.60
C SER A 236 -20.49 11.17 -15.57
N ASN A 237 -20.42 10.55 -14.39
CA ASN A 237 -21.37 10.76 -13.29
C ASN A 237 -20.87 11.76 -12.23
N GLU A 238 -19.56 11.98 -12.16
CA GLU A 238 -18.92 12.90 -11.23
C GLU A 238 -17.63 13.45 -11.85
N LEU A 239 -17.15 14.57 -11.32
CA LEU A 239 -15.83 15.12 -11.57
C LEU A 239 -14.97 14.93 -10.31
N PRO A 240 -13.66 14.62 -10.43
CA PRO A 240 -12.75 14.58 -9.29
C PRO A 240 -12.75 15.91 -8.51
N ILE A 241 -12.56 15.86 -7.20
CA ILE A 241 -12.36 17.05 -6.38
C ILE A 241 -10.92 17.53 -6.59
N GLY A 242 -10.75 18.79 -7.00
CA GLY A 242 -9.45 19.46 -7.07
C GLY A 242 -9.10 20.20 -5.77
N SER A 243 -7.88 20.71 -5.69
CA SER A 243 -7.43 21.61 -4.61
C SER A 243 -7.02 22.96 -5.19
N VAL A 244 -7.14 24.04 -4.42
CA VAL A 244 -6.65 25.37 -4.81
C VAL A 244 -5.16 25.32 -5.15
N GLY A 245 -4.70 26.11 -6.11
CA GLY A 245 -3.31 26.18 -6.59
C GLY A 245 -2.81 24.94 -7.33
N SER A 246 -3.51 23.81 -7.26
CA SER A 246 -3.12 22.55 -7.90
C SER A 246 -3.61 22.45 -9.34
N ARG A 247 -2.84 21.79 -10.20
CA ARG A 247 -3.25 21.51 -11.58
C ARG A 247 -4.37 20.48 -11.61
N TYR A 248 -5.55 20.90 -12.03
CA TYR A 248 -6.71 20.06 -12.24
C TYR A 248 -6.70 19.40 -13.62
N GLN A 249 -7.12 18.13 -13.70
CA GLN A 249 -7.42 17.42 -14.94
C GLN A 249 -8.57 16.43 -14.72
N ALA A 250 -9.59 16.47 -15.58
CA ALA A 250 -10.69 15.50 -15.60
C ALA A 250 -11.19 15.31 -17.03
N ALA A 251 -11.55 14.09 -17.43
CA ALA A 251 -12.04 13.81 -18.79
C ALA A 251 -13.53 13.45 -18.76
N LEU A 252 -14.32 14.18 -19.55
CA LEU A 252 -15.71 13.83 -19.84
C LEU A 252 -15.75 12.59 -20.76
N ARG A 253 -16.81 11.78 -20.61
CA ARG A 253 -17.02 10.57 -21.41
C ARG A 253 -18.45 10.54 -21.94
N ALA A 254 -18.60 10.06 -23.18
CA ALA A 254 -19.89 9.83 -23.81
C ALA A 254 -19.93 8.46 -24.49
N SER A 255 -21.15 7.98 -24.73
CA SER A 255 -21.45 6.73 -25.44
C SER A 255 -22.72 6.90 -26.27
N GLY A 256 -22.84 6.15 -27.37
CA GLY A 256 -23.93 6.35 -28.33
C GLY A 256 -23.67 7.54 -29.25
N GLY A 257 -24.56 7.74 -30.23
CA GLY A 257 -24.33 8.66 -31.34
C GLY A 257 -23.17 8.25 -32.26
N ILE A 258 -22.82 9.17 -33.17
CA ILE A 258 -21.82 9.00 -34.23
C ILE A 258 -20.56 9.81 -33.88
N ALA A 259 -19.40 9.15 -33.76
CA ALA A 259 -18.13 9.84 -33.55
C ALA A 259 -17.70 10.64 -34.81
N PRO A 260 -16.94 11.75 -34.67
CA PRO A 260 -16.40 12.33 -33.44
C PRO A 260 -17.42 13.13 -32.62
N TYR A 261 -17.16 13.25 -31.31
CA TYR A 261 -17.94 14.08 -30.41
C TYR A 261 -17.36 15.49 -30.27
N HIS A 262 -18.22 16.48 -30.09
CA HIS A 262 -17.88 17.86 -29.78
C HIS A 262 -18.49 18.28 -28.44
N TRP A 263 -17.65 18.71 -27.50
CA TRP A 263 -17.98 19.08 -26.14
C TRP A 263 -18.12 20.60 -25.97
N SER A 264 -18.99 21.00 -25.06
CA SER A 264 -19.22 22.39 -24.68
C SER A 264 -19.79 22.47 -23.25
N VAL A 265 -19.81 23.67 -22.68
CA VAL A 265 -20.39 23.95 -21.35
C VAL A 265 -21.32 25.16 -21.44
N THR A 266 -22.54 25.05 -20.90
CA THR A 266 -23.49 26.17 -20.87
C THR A 266 -22.99 27.25 -19.93
N GLY A 267 -22.92 28.50 -20.40
CA GLY A 267 -22.43 29.64 -19.59
C GLY A 267 -20.91 29.81 -19.56
N GLY A 268 -20.13 28.86 -20.09
CA GLY A 268 -18.66 28.91 -20.09
C GLY A 268 -18.02 28.20 -18.89
N MET A 269 -16.71 27.96 -18.97
CA MET A 269 -15.94 27.44 -17.84
C MET A 269 -15.69 28.54 -16.80
N PRO A 270 -15.57 28.20 -15.50
CA PRO A 270 -15.10 29.13 -14.48
C PRO A 270 -13.68 29.63 -14.77
N GLU A 271 -13.33 30.79 -14.20
CA GLU A 271 -11.99 31.37 -14.32
C GLU A 271 -10.90 30.38 -13.86
N GLY A 272 -9.81 30.30 -14.62
CA GLY A 272 -8.73 29.34 -14.39
C GLY A 272 -8.95 27.95 -15.01
N PHE A 273 -10.13 27.65 -15.57
CA PHE A 273 -10.44 26.36 -16.21
C PHE A 273 -10.71 26.47 -17.71
N TYR A 274 -10.40 25.38 -18.42
CA TYR A 274 -10.61 25.19 -19.85
C TYR A 274 -11.17 23.80 -20.12
N LEU A 275 -12.10 23.71 -21.08
CA LEU A 275 -12.63 22.46 -21.63
C LEU A 275 -12.13 22.33 -23.07
N ASP A 276 -11.40 21.26 -23.37
CA ASP A 276 -11.08 20.87 -24.73
C ASP A 276 -12.35 20.35 -25.44
N PRO A 277 -12.84 21.02 -26.50
CA PRO A 277 -14.08 20.65 -27.18
C PRO A 277 -13.97 19.32 -27.96
N THR A 278 -12.77 18.85 -28.29
CA THR A 278 -12.59 17.62 -29.08
C THR A 278 -12.31 16.41 -28.19
N SER A 279 -11.52 16.58 -27.13
CA SER A 279 -11.17 15.47 -26.22
C SER A 279 -12.07 15.35 -24.99
N GLY A 280 -12.85 16.38 -24.66
CA GLY A 280 -13.63 16.44 -23.42
C GLY A 280 -12.77 16.61 -22.16
N LEU A 281 -11.48 16.95 -22.31
CA LEU A 281 -10.56 17.18 -21.20
C LEU A 281 -10.81 18.56 -20.58
N ILE A 282 -11.28 18.55 -19.34
CA ILE A 282 -11.25 19.71 -18.43
C ILE A 282 -9.86 19.81 -17.83
N SER A 283 -9.24 20.98 -17.89
CA SER A 283 -7.98 21.27 -17.20
C SER A 283 -7.93 22.70 -16.69
N GLY A 284 -7.15 22.95 -15.64
CA GLY A 284 -7.07 24.29 -15.06
C GLY A 284 -6.23 24.39 -13.79
N ILE A 285 -6.18 25.59 -13.23
CA ILE A 285 -5.70 25.90 -11.88
C ILE A 285 -6.66 26.95 -11.32
N SER A 286 -7.18 26.74 -10.11
CA SER A 286 -7.99 27.75 -9.41
C SER A 286 -7.16 28.43 -8.32
N GLU A 287 -7.31 29.75 -8.18
CA GLU A 287 -6.71 30.51 -7.06
C GLU A 287 -7.65 30.58 -5.83
N GLY A 288 -8.88 30.05 -5.93
CA GLY A 288 -9.83 30.02 -4.82
C GLY A 288 -10.69 28.75 -4.77
N GLY A 289 -11.34 28.52 -3.62
CA GLY A 289 -12.27 27.42 -3.43
C GLY A 289 -13.53 27.57 -4.29
N MET A 290 -14.10 26.45 -4.73
CA MET A 290 -15.22 26.40 -5.67
C MET A 290 -16.08 25.17 -5.39
N ASP A 291 -17.40 25.32 -5.43
CA ASP A 291 -18.37 24.23 -5.56
C ASP A 291 -19.45 24.73 -6.50
N GLN A 292 -19.33 24.39 -7.78
CA GLN A 292 -20.17 24.94 -8.85
C GLN A 292 -20.67 23.83 -9.78
N ASP A 293 -21.98 23.71 -9.90
CA ASP A 293 -22.63 22.87 -10.90
C ASP A 293 -22.41 23.44 -12.31
N LEU A 294 -21.86 22.62 -13.22
CA LEU A 294 -21.62 22.96 -14.62
C LEU A 294 -22.47 22.04 -15.52
N GLU A 295 -23.24 22.64 -16.42
CA GLU A 295 -24.00 21.90 -17.44
C GLU A 295 -23.12 21.67 -18.68
N PHE A 296 -22.64 20.44 -18.84
CA PHE A 296 -21.90 20.01 -20.01
C PHE A 296 -22.83 19.49 -21.09
N ARG A 297 -22.51 19.79 -22.35
CA ARG A 297 -23.22 19.33 -23.53
C ARG A 297 -22.25 18.64 -24.49
N VAL A 298 -22.60 17.44 -24.93
CA VAL A 298 -21.95 16.73 -26.03
C VAL A 298 -22.85 16.78 -27.26
N THR A 299 -22.25 16.95 -28.44
CA THR A 299 -22.88 16.87 -29.76
C THR A 299 -22.11 15.83 -30.57
N ASP A 300 -22.79 14.96 -31.29
CA ASP A 300 -22.17 13.96 -32.16
C ASP A 300 -22.04 14.46 -33.61
N ALA A 301 -21.51 13.62 -34.50
CA ALA A 301 -21.37 13.96 -35.92
C ALA A 301 -22.71 14.00 -36.69
N GLY A 302 -23.75 13.33 -36.19
CA GLY A 302 -25.12 13.37 -36.73
C GLY A 302 -25.92 14.60 -36.29
N GLY A 303 -25.44 15.34 -35.28
CA GLY A 303 -26.11 16.50 -34.68
C GLY A 303 -27.03 16.15 -33.51
N GLU A 304 -27.04 14.89 -33.04
CA GLU A 304 -27.68 14.52 -31.77
C GLU A 304 -26.92 15.17 -30.61
N THR A 305 -27.62 15.62 -29.57
CA THR A 305 -26.97 16.27 -28.41
C THR A 305 -27.52 15.80 -27.07
N ALA A 306 -26.62 15.54 -26.12
CA ALA A 306 -26.94 15.15 -24.75
C ALA A 306 -26.30 16.11 -23.74
N THR A 307 -26.92 16.22 -22.56
CA THR A 307 -26.52 17.16 -21.49
C THR A 307 -26.45 16.48 -20.13
N ALA A 308 -25.48 16.88 -19.31
CA ALA A 308 -25.33 16.43 -17.93
C ALA A 308 -24.83 17.58 -17.04
N ILE A 309 -25.36 17.69 -15.83
CA ILE A 309 -24.90 18.64 -14.82
C ILE A 309 -23.94 17.91 -13.89
N LEU A 310 -22.70 18.40 -13.78
CA LEU A 310 -21.66 17.84 -12.93
C LEU A 310 -21.03 18.94 -12.05
N PRO A 311 -20.84 18.72 -10.74
CA PRO A 311 -20.21 19.70 -9.86
C PRO A 311 -18.69 19.74 -10.07
N LEU A 312 -18.15 20.92 -10.38
CA LEU A 312 -16.72 21.20 -10.28
C LEU A 312 -16.42 21.67 -8.85
N ARG A 313 -15.67 20.85 -8.11
CA ARG A 313 -15.29 21.10 -6.72
C ARG A 313 -13.80 21.32 -6.57
N ILE A 314 -13.44 22.44 -5.97
CA ILE A 314 -12.07 22.81 -5.60
C ILE A 314 -12.04 23.13 -4.11
N THR A 315 -11.34 22.30 -3.33
CA THR A 315 -11.22 22.49 -1.87
C THR A 315 -10.07 23.44 -1.52
N THR A 316 -10.31 24.29 -0.50
CA THR A 316 -9.30 25.13 0.16
C THR A 316 -8.65 24.45 1.35
N THR A 317 -9.00 23.20 1.67
CA THR A 317 -8.41 22.47 2.80
C THR A 317 -6.91 22.31 2.61
N LEU A 318 -6.15 22.60 3.66
CA LEU A 318 -4.75 22.22 3.83
C LEU A 318 -4.72 21.17 4.95
N GLU A 319 -4.06 20.04 4.73
CA GLU A 319 -3.89 18.99 5.74
C GLU A 319 -2.46 18.46 5.75
N ILE A 320 -1.89 18.22 6.93
CA ILE A 320 -0.65 17.44 7.07
C ILE A 320 -1.01 15.96 7.04
N VAL A 321 -0.76 15.26 5.93
CA VAL A 321 -1.15 13.85 5.74
C VAL A 321 -0.19 12.86 6.43
N THR A 322 1.01 13.30 6.82
CA THR A 322 1.94 12.47 7.62
C THR A 322 1.27 11.87 8.86
N SER A 323 1.55 10.59 9.12
CA SER A 323 0.97 9.84 10.25
C SER A 323 1.40 10.41 11.62
N ARG A 324 0.43 10.59 12.53
CA ARG A 324 0.66 11.11 13.91
C ARG A 324 1.73 10.34 14.68
N ASN A 325 1.78 9.01 14.55
CA ASN A 325 2.78 8.17 15.19
C ASN A 325 3.97 7.98 14.24
N LEU A 326 5.04 8.74 14.46
CA LEU A 326 6.25 8.71 13.65
C LEU A 326 7.04 7.40 13.90
N PRO A 327 7.85 6.93 12.94
CA PRO A 327 8.76 5.81 13.18
C PRO A 327 9.74 6.13 14.32
N PRO A 328 10.10 5.14 15.16
CA PRO A 328 11.02 5.35 16.27
C PRO A 328 12.41 5.73 15.78
N ALA A 329 13.05 6.67 16.47
CA ALA A 329 14.45 7.00 16.26
C ALA A 329 15.32 6.11 17.16
N SER A 330 16.15 5.25 16.56
CA SER A 330 17.01 4.33 17.31
C SER A 330 18.22 5.08 17.90
N PRO A 331 18.53 4.95 19.20
CA PRO A 331 19.65 5.63 19.84
C PRO A 331 20.98 5.55 19.07
N GLY A 332 21.65 6.70 18.93
CA GLY A 332 22.89 6.86 18.16
C GLY A 332 22.73 6.88 16.63
N THR A 333 21.52 6.70 16.09
CA THR A 333 21.28 6.77 14.64
C THR A 333 20.84 8.16 14.19
N PRO A 334 21.28 8.63 13.01
CA PRO A 334 20.69 9.79 12.35
C PRO A 334 19.22 9.51 12.02
N TYR A 335 18.37 10.51 12.25
CA TYR A 335 16.95 10.48 11.92
C TYR A 335 16.64 11.59 10.93
N GLN A 336 15.83 11.29 9.93
CA GLN A 336 15.25 12.27 9.01
C GLN A 336 13.77 11.92 8.81
N LYS A 337 12.87 12.90 8.94
CA LYS A 337 11.46 12.77 8.55
C LYS A 337 10.99 14.00 7.79
N ILE A 338 10.58 13.78 6.55
CA ILE A 338 9.88 14.75 5.72
C ILE A 338 8.39 14.73 6.07
N PHE A 339 7.79 15.89 6.30
CA PHE A 339 6.36 16.05 6.54
C PHE A 339 5.64 16.38 5.23
N GLU A 340 4.59 15.61 4.95
CA GLU A 340 3.82 15.64 3.71
C GLU A 340 2.47 16.30 3.96
N VAL A 341 1.98 17.06 2.97
CA VAL A 341 0.73 17.81 3.01
C VAL A 341 -0.11 17.57 1.76
N GLU A 342 -1.43 17.66 1.91
CA GLU A 342 -2.39 17.70 0.81
C GLU A 342 -3.21 18.98 0.84
N GLY A 343 -3.52 19.50 -0.35
CA GLY A 343 -4.21 20.78 -0.55
C GLY A 343 -3.38 22.01 -0.16
N GLY A 344 -4.03 23.18 -0.16
CA GLY A 344 -3.36 24.49 -0.07
C GLY A 344 -2.50 24.85 -1.30
N VAL A 345 -1.84 26.00 -1.25
CA VAL A 345 -1.06 26.59 -2.35
C VAL A 345 0.42 26.75 -1.99
N PRO A 346 1.36 26.04 -2.64
CA PRO A 346 2.79 26.18 -2.35
C PRO A 346 3.35 27.56 -2.77
N PRO A 347 4.47 28.02 -2.19
CA PRO A 347 5.31 27.33 -1.20
C PRO A 347 4.61 27.16 0.16
N TYR A 348 4.96 26.07 0.83
CA TYR A 348 4.56 25.80 2.21
C TYR A 348 5.67 26.22 3.16
N GLU A 349 5.31 26.79 4.30
CA GLU A 349 6.21 27.12 5.41
C GLU A 349 5.82 26.30 6.63
N PHE A 350 6.71 25.40 7.05
CA PHE A 350 6.52 24.53 8.20
C PHE A 350 7.21 25.09 9.46
N ARG A 351 6.59 24.90 10.63
CA ARG A 351 7.20 25.21 11.93
C ARG A 351 6.68 24.30 13.05
N ILE A 352 7.46 24.18 14.13
CA ILE A 352 6.96 23.62 15.39
C ILE A 352 6.14 24.71 16.09
N ALA A 353 4.83 24.47 16.28
CA ALA A 353 3.93 25.41 16.92
C ALA A 353 3.85 25.22 18.45
N GLN A 354 4.02 23.98 18.93
CA GLN A 354 4.01 23.65 20.37
C GLN A 354 4.76 22.35 20.64
N GLY A 355 5.32 22.22 21.85
CA GLY A 355 6.03 21.01 22.29
C GLY A 355 7.48 20.97 21.83
N ASP A 356 8.24 20.05 22.42
CA ASP A 356 9.69 19.98 22.23
C ASP A 356 10.07 18.84 21.29
N VAL A 357 10.84 19.18 20.26
CA VAL A 357 11.60 18.20 19.46
C VAL A 357 12.68 17.53 20.33
N PRO A 358 13.18 16.34 19.95
CA PRO A 358 14.25 15.69 20.70
C PRO A 358 15.53 16.52 20.75
N PHE A 359 16.38 16.22 21.73
CA PHE A 359 17.72 16.77 21.86
C PHE A 359 18.75 15.66 21.60
N ASP A 360 19.90 16.01 21.03
CA ASP A 360 21.03 15.08 20.88
C ASP A 360 21.82 14.91 22.20
N GLU A 361 22.88 14.09 22.19
CA GLU A 361 23.70 13.80 23.38
C GLU A 361 24.47 15.02 23.91
N GLU A 362 24.68 16.05 23.09
CA GLU A 362 25.25 17.33 23.51
C GLU A 362 24.20 18.33 24.02
N GLY A 363 22.93 17.93 24.09
CA GLY A 363 21.83 18.78 24.54
C GLY A 363 21.44 19.87 23.53
N ARG A 364 21.70 19.65 22.23
CA ARG A 364 21.23 20.55 21.15
C ARG A 364 19.89 20.03 20.62
N PRO A 365 18.89 20.90 20.39
CA PRO A 365 17.61 20.46 19.82
C PRO A 365 17.83 19.99 18.37
N TRP A 366 17.03 19.01 17.97
CA TRP A 366 16.91 18.59 16.57
C TRP A 366 16.45 19.76 15.68
N THR A 367 16.90 19.75 14.42
CA THR A 367 16.58 20.83 13.48
C THR A 367 15.27 20.52 12.76
N PHE A 368 14.32 21.45 12.84
CA PHE A 368 13.13 21.44 11.99
C PHE A 368 13.22 22.58 10.98
N TYR A 369 13.29 22.25 9.70
CA TYR A 369 13.47 23.20 8.62
C TYR A 369 12.13 23.70 8.05
N PRO A 370 12.06 24.93 7.50
CA PRO A 370 10.82 25.49 6.96
C PRO A 370 10.22 24.74 5.76
N ASP A 371 10.97 23.85 5.13
CA ASP A 371 10.51 22.95 4.04
C ASP A 371 9.86 21.65 4.56
N GLY A 372 9.70 21.51 5.88
CA GLY A 372 9.04 20.37 6.50
C GLY A 372 9.95 19.19 6.79
N ILE A 373 11.26 19.38 6.85
CA ILE A 373 12.23 18.34 7.22
C ILE A 373 12.57 18.41 8.71
N LEU A 374 12.42 17.30 9.44
CA LEU A 374 12.94 17.10 10.80
C LEU A 374 14.21 16.24 10.74
N GLU A 375 15.32 16.74 11.28
CA GLU A 375 16.61 16.04 11.32
C GLU A 375 17.28 16.10 12.70
N GLY A 376 17.96 15.02 13.07
CA GLY A 376 18.83 14.99 14.24
C GLY A 376 19.50 13.63 14.45
N ILE A 377 20.13 13.46 15.62
CA ILE A 377 20.70 12.18 16.08
C ILE A 377 19.99 11.81 17.37
N ALA A 378 19.51 10.56 17.44
CA ALA A 378 18.79 10.07 18.62
C ALA A 378 19.74 9.91 19.82
N PRO A 379 19.41 10.43 21.02
CA PRO A 379 20.23 10.26 22.20
C PRO A 379 20.20 8.81 22.72
N ALA A 380 21.18 8.42 23.54
CA ALA A 380 21.20 7.13 24.23
C ALA A 380 19.96 6.82 25.09
N ILE A 381 19.30 7.85 25.63
CA ILE A 381 18.22 7.72 26.61
C ILE A 381 16.86 7.57 25.90
N GLU A 382 16.18 6.46 26.17
CA GLU A 382 14.84 6.22 25.64
C GLU A 382 13.81 7.16 26.26
N SER A 383 12.99 7.76 25.39
CA SER A 383 12.03 8.83 25.71
C SER A 383 10.93 8.91 24.63
N SER A 384 9.92 9.74 24.85
CA SER A 384 8.83 9.93 23.89
C SER A 384 8.44 11.41 23.79
N HIS A 385 8.58 11.99 22.60
CA HIS A 385 8.36 13.42 22.35
C HIS A 385 7.00 13.67 21.71
N ARG A 386 6.30 14.69 22.18
CA ARG A 386 5.04 15.20 21.60
C ARG A 386 5.23 16.64 21.14
N PHE A 387 4.95 16.90 19.89
CA PHE A 387 5.02 18.25 19.31
C PHE A 387 3.95 18.45 18.25
N ILE A 388 3.50 19.68 18.09
CA ILE A 388 2.56 20.10 17.05
C ILE A 388 3.36 20.73 15.92
N VAL A 389 3.32 20.12 14.74
CA VAL A 389 3.77 20.76 13.51
C VAL A 389 2.61 21.59 12.98
N GLU A 390 2.92 22.82 12.57
CA GLU A 390 2.05 23.67 11.79
C GLU A 390 2.66 23.85 10.39
N VAL A 391 1.80 23.89 9.38
CA VAL A 391 2.14 24.30 8.03
C VAL A 391 1.25 25.48 7.64
N ILE A 392 1.85 26.48 7.01
CA ILE A 392 1.16 27.62 6.41
C ILE A 392 1.40 27.56 4.90
N ASP A 393 0.37 27.80 4.09
CA ASP A 393 0.51 27.94 2.64
C ASP A 393 0.71 29.40 2.20
N SER A 394 0.98 29.62 0.91
CA SER A 394 1.26 30.96 0.37
C SER A 394 0.05 31.92 0.37
N LEU A 395 -1.17 31.42 0.62
CA LEU A 395 -2.38 32.22 0.83
C LEU A 395 -2.68 32.47 2.32
N GLY A 396 -1.88 31.91 3.23
CA GLY A 396 -2.06 32.03 4.68
C GLY A 396 -3.03 31.01 5.27
N MET A 397 -3.42 29.97 4.53
CA MET A 397 -4.14 28.82 5.12
C MET A 397 -3.22 28.08 6.07
N VAL A 398 -3.75 27.70 7.24
CA VAL A 398 -2.98 27.04 8.31
C VAL A 398 -3.56 25.66 8.59
N ALA A 399 -2.69 24.66 8.67
CA ALA A 399 -3.01 23.34 9.19
C ALA A 399 -2.04 22.95 10.30
N ASN A 400 -2.53 22.25 11.32
CA ASN A 400 -1.72 21.77 12.44
C ASN A 400 -2.02 20.31 12.75
N LYS A 401 -1.01 19.58 13.24
CA LYS A 401 -1.14 18.18 13.63
C LYS A 401 -0.15 17.84 14.75
N GLU A 402 -0.64 17.22 15.81
CA GLU A 402 0.21 16.67 16.87
C GLU A 402 0.88 15.38 16.37
N PHE A 403 2.16 15.24 16.65
CA PHE A 403 2.98 14.06 16.39
C PHE A 403 3.55 13.47 17.67
N LEU A 404 3.72 12.14 17.65
CA LEU A 404 4.41 11.36 18.66
C LEU A 404 5.67 10.76 18.04
N LEU A 405 6.83 11.11 18.59
CA LEU A 405 8.14 10.60 18.19
C LEU A 405 8.80 9.83 19.34
N PRO A 406 8.81 8.48 19.29
CA PRO A 406 9.52 7.70 20.28
C PRO A 406 11.02 7.61 19.96
N ILE A 407 11.86 7.86 20.97
CA ILE A 407 13.30 7.58 20.94
C ILE A 407 13.50 6.20 21.58
N ARG A 408 13.68 5.17 20.76
CA ARG A 408 13.89 3.77 21.18
C ARG A 408 14.38 2.91 20.03
N ARG A 409 14.95 1.75 20.35
CA ARG A 409 15.30 0.74 19.33
C ARG A 409 14.03 0.11 18.74
N THR A 410 14.07 -0.26 17.46
CA THR A 410 13.01 -1.06 16.81
C THR A 410 12.85 -2.45 17.41
N LEU A 411 13.96 -3.05 17.86
CA LEU A 411 14.01 -4.21 18.73
C LEU A 411 14.49 -3.78 20.12
N ILE A 412 13.60 -3.86 21.11
CA ILE A 412 13.91 -3.72 22.53
C ILE A 412 14.36 -5.09 23.06
N VAL A 413 15.42 -5.10 23.87
CA VAL A 413 15.85 -6.26 24.65
C VAL A 413 16.21 -5.78 26.06
N VAL A 414 15.51 -6.29 27.06
CA VAL A 414 15.76 -5.99 28.49
C VAL A 414 16.25 -7.27 29.16
N PRO A 415 17.41 -7.27 29.84
CA PRO A 415 17.87 -8.45 30.57
C PRO A 415 16.96 -8.74 31.76
N SER A 416 17.01 -9.98 32.24
CA SER A 416 16.34 -10.44 33.47
C SER A 416 17.08 -11.66 34.03
N ARG A 417 16.59 -12.30 35.09
CA ARG A 417 17.28 -13.43 35.72
C ARG A 417 17.31 -14.65 34.80
N GLN A 418 18.48 -14.89 34.19
CA GLN A 418 18.71 -15.99 33.25
C GLN A 418 17.75 -16.00 32.03
N LYS A 419 17.17 -14.84 31.72
CA LYS A 419 16.24 -14.63 30.63
C LYS A 419 16.35 -13.20 30.10
N ALA A 420 15.71 -12.88 28.98
CA ALA A 420 15.59 -11.52 28.48
C ALA A 420 14.19 -11.31 27.90
N GLY A 421 13.59 -10.15 28.14
CA GLY A 421 12.37 -9.71 27.48
C GLY A 421 12.69 -9.04 26.16
N LEU A 422 12.05 -9.47 25.08
CA LEU A 422 12.19 -8.92 23.72
C LEU A 422 10.86 -8.32 23.26
N ALA A 423 10.93 -7.17 22.58
CA ALA A 423 9.73 -6.48 22.09
C ALA A 423 10.02 -5.64 20.83
N TRP A 424 9.01 -5.53 19.95
CA TRP A 424 9.01 -4.70 18.74
C TRP A 424 7.58 -4.27 18.42
N SER A 425 7.38 -3.15 17.71
CA SER A 425 6.04 -2.70 17.31
C SER A 425 5.76 -3.04 15.84
N PRO A 426 4.86 -3.99 15.53
CA PRO A 426 4.49 -4.32 14.15
C PRO A 426 3.94 -3.12 13.38
N ALA A 427 3.22 -2.23 14.05
CA ALA A 427 2.64 -1.04 13.43
C ALA A 427 3.71 0.01 13.06
N GLU A 428 4.76 0.16 13.86
CA GLU A 428 5.89 1.04 13.54
C GLU A 428 6.73 0.48 12.39
N LEU A 429 7.04 -0.82 12.43
CA LEU A 429 7.80 -1.49 11.37
C LEU A 429 7.06 -1.50 10.03
N GLY A 430 5.75 -1.73 10.04
CA GLY A 430 4.93 -1.67 8.83
C GLY A 430 4.92 -0.28 8.19
N ARG A 431 4.87 0.78 9.01
CA ARG A 431 5.03 2.18 8.55
C ARG A 431 6.44 2.47 8.03
N MET A 432 7.48 2.02 8.74
CA MET A 432 8.88 2.26 8.40
C MET A 432 9.28 1.61 7.06
N HIS A 433 8.76 0.42 6.77
CA HIS A 433 9.10 -0.35 5.55
C HIS A 433 8.01 -0.30 4.47
N GLY A 434 6.93 0.48 4.66
CA GLY A 434 5.85 0.64 3.68
C GLY A 434 5.14 -0.66 3.29
N THR A 435 5.05 -1.63 4.21
CA THR A 435 4.59 -3.00 3.89
C THR A 435 3.73 -3.59 5.00
N SER A 436 2.77 -4.44 4.62
CA SER A 436 2.04 -5.28 5.57
C SER A 436 2.93 -6.45 6.02
N ILE A 437 2.87 -6.79 7.32
CA ILE A 437 3.75 -7.80 7.92
C ILE A 437 3.01 -9.13 8.03
N GLY A 438 3.58 -10.19 7.47
CA GLY A 438 3.09 -11.57 7.58
C GLY A 438 3.64 -12.34 8.78
N GLY A 439 4.75 -11.88 9.36
CA GLY A 439 5.33 -12.42 10.59
C GLY A 439 6.73 -11.90 10.89
N PHE A 440 7.33 -12.45 11.94
CA PHE A 440 8.65 -12.09 12.45
C PHE A 440 9.50 -13.33 12.74
N THR A 441 10.81 -13.15 12.73
CA THR A 441 11.78 -14.09 13.27
C THR A 441 12.79 -13.32 14.11
N VAL A 442 13.09 -13.79 15.32
CA VAL A 442 14.21 -13.27 16.11
C VAL A 442 15.27 -14.34 16.24
N THR A 443 16.51 -13.98 15.92
CA THR A 443 17.68 -14.83 16.12
C THR A 443 18.53 -14.31 17.28
N ARG A 444 19.28 -15.21 17.91
CA ARG A 444 20.21 -14.95 19.03
C ARG A 444 21.59 -15.52 18.73
N SER A 445 22.64 -14.74 18.96
CA SER A 445 24.03 -15.20 18.94
C SER A 445 24.81 -14.75 20.19
N LEU A 446 26.01 -15.30 20.37
CA LEU A 446 27.00 -14.89 21.37
C LEU A 446 28.01 -13.87 20.83
N THR A 447 27.97 -13.55 19.53
CA THR A 447 28.80 -12.50 18.90
C THR A 447 27.94 -11.53 18.09
N PRO A 448 28.38 -10.28 17.88
CA PRO A 448 27.65 -9.29 17.08
C PRO A 448 27.82 -9.47 15.55
N GLU A 449 28.65 -10.42 15.11
CA GLU A 449 29.11 -10.51 13.72
C GLU A 449 27.99 -11.00 12.78
N PRO A 450 27.74 -10.30 11.65
CA PRO A 450 26.81 -10.79 10.63
C PRO A 450 27.21 -12.17 10.11
N GLY A 451 26.27 -13.12 10.10
CA GLY A 451 26.52 -14.50 9.67
C GLY A 451 27.15 -15.40 10.73
N ALA A 452 27.38 -14.91 11.96
CA ALA A 452 27.74 -15.77 13.09
C ALA A 452 26.66 -16.84 13.35
N PRO A 453 27.03 -18.01 13.92
CA PRO A 453 26.06 -19.02 14.33
C PRO A 453 25.01 -18.40 15.26
N ALA A 454 23.74 -18.47 14.85
CA ALA A 454 22.62 -17.91 15.57
C ALA A 454 21.48 -18.93 15.70
N THR A 455 20.81 -18.92 16.84
CA THR A 455 19.63 -19.73 17.12
C THR A 455 18.38 -18.91 16.85
N ILE A 456 17.39 -19.45 16.12
CA ILE A 456 16.05 -18.84 16.09
C ILE A 456 15.43 -19.04 17.47
N VAL A 457 15.14 -17.94 18.16
CA VAL A 457 14.49 -17.96 19.49
C VAL A 457 13.00 -17.62 19.40
N TYR A 458 12.58 -16.89 18.37
CA TYR A 458 11.18 -16.58 18.10
C TYR A 458 10.85 -16.71 16.62
N GLN A 459 9.66 -17.24 16.31
CA GLN A 459 9.05 -17.17 14.97
C GLN A 459 7.52 -17.14 15.12
N GLY A 460 6.87 -16.10 14.60
CA GLY A 460 5.42 -15.89 14.78
C GLY A 460 4.94 -14.49 14.38
N THR A 461 3.70 -14.15 14.70
CA THR A 461 3.04 -12.88 14.34
C THR A 461 2.89 -11.88 15.50
N GLY A 462 3.34 -12.26 16.71
CA GLY A 462 3.29 -11.41 17.90
C GLY A 462 4.29 -10.25 17.87
N SER A 463 4.30 -9.49 18.97
CA SER A 463 5.12 -8.27 19.16
C SER A 463 6.19 -8.41 20.23
N ASN A 464 6.21 -9.52 20.98
CA ASN A 464 7.08 -9.70 22.14
C ASN A 464 7.28 -11.18 22.47
N PHE A 465 8.34 -11.47 23.24
CA PHE A 465 8.77 -12.81 23.63
C PHE A 465 9.72 -12.72 24.83
N VAL A 466 9.75 -13.74 25.69
CA VAL A 466 10.77 -13.90 26.74
C VAL A 466 11.69 -15.07 26.38
N ASP A 467 12.99 -14.79 26.27
CA ASP A 467 14.01 -15.77 25.91
C ASP A 467 14.71 -16.31 27.16
N HIS A 468 14.60 -17.61 27.42
CA HIS A 468 15.03 -18.25 28.68
C HIS A 468 16.32 -19.06 28.57
N GLY A 469 16.85 -19.46 29.73
CA GLY A 469 18.01 -20.36 29.83
C GLY A 469 19.33 -19.68 29.50
N LEU A 470 19.38 -18.36 29.65
CA LEU A 470 20.54 -17.53 29.34
C LEU A 470 21.54 -17.56 30.49
N ALA A 471 22.81 -17.77 30.19
CA ALA A 471 23.84 -17.86 31.21
C ALA A 471 24.24 -16.47 31.72
N THR A 472 24.17 -16.29 33.04
CA THR A 472 24.62 -15.09 33.75
C THR A 472 26.05 -14.71 33.37
N GLY A 473 26.28 -13.41 33.13
CA GLY A 473 27.56 -12.83 32.78
C GLY A 473 27.79 -12.67 31.27
N ASN A 474 27.13 -13.48 30.43
CA ASN A 474 27.22 -13.41 28.97
C ASN A 474 26.45 -12.23 28.39
N THR A 475 26.92 -11.73 27.24
CA THR A 475 26.17 -10.82 26.37
C THR A 475 25.59 -11.62 25.22
N TYR A 476 24.30 -11.44 24.97
CA TYR A 476 23.57 -12.04 23.84
C TYR A 476 23.19 -10.94 22.85
N PHE A 477 23.39 -11.24 21.57
CA PHE A 477 23.10 -10.35 20.46
C PHE A 477 21.88 -10.89 19.71
N TYR A 478 20.91 -10.01 19.45
CA TYR A 478 19.65 -10.36 18.81
C TYR A 478 19.45 -9.57 17.53
N ALA A 479 18.87 -10.22 16.52
CA ALA A 479 18.44 -9.61 15.28
C ALA A 479 16.97 -9.95 15.02
N LEU A 480 16.17 -8.92 14.74
CA LEU A 480 14.76 -9.02 14.36
C LEU A 480 14.67 -8.97 12.83
N TYR A 481 14.02 -9.97 12.25
CA TYR A 481 13.66 -10.01 10.85
C TYR A 481 12.15 -9.94 10.73
N LEU A 482 11.64 -9.04 9.88
CA LEU A 482 10.23 -9.03 9.48
C LEU A 482 10.06 -9.73 8.14
N HIS A 483 8.91 -10.39 7.97
CA HIS A 483 8.52 -11.08 6.75
C HIS A 483 7.35 -10.34 6.11
N PRO A 484 7.49 -9.76 4.90
CA PRO A 484 6.38 -9.10 4.21
C PRO A 484 5.21 -10.07 3.94
N ALA A 485 3.97 -9.62 4.14
CA ALA A 485 2.78 -10.44 3.92
C ALA A 485 2.57 -10.80 2.44
N ALA A 486 3.10 -9.99 1.52
CA ALA A 486 3.15 -10.27 0.08
C ALA A 486 4.19 -11.34 -0.31
N GLY A 487 4.99 -11.83 0.64
CA GLY A 487 6.16 -12.65 0.39
C GLY A 487 7.39 -11.84 -0.03
N GLY A 488 8.55 -12.50 -0.08
CA GLY A 488 9.85 -11.89 -0.36
C GLY A 488 10.91 -12.35 0.64
N ASP A 489 12.12 -11.81 0.51
CA ASP A 489 13.21 -12.06 1.46
C ASP A 489 12.94 -11.36 2.81
N PRO A 490 13.37 -11.93 3.95
CA PRO A 490 13.22 -11.30 5.26
C PRO A 490 14.04 -10.01 5.35
N ILE A 491 13.46 -8.97 5.94
CA ILE A 491 14.10 -7.66 6.10
C ILE A 491 14.68 -7.56 7.53
N ASP A 492 15.97 -7.25 7.65
CA ASP A 492 16.62 -6.92 8.93
C ASP A 492 16.03 -5.61 9.46
N ALA A 493 15.20 -5.72 10.49
CA ALA A 493 14.34 -4.67 11.01
C ALA A 493 14.90 -4.00 12.28
N GLY A 494 15.94 -4.59 12.87
CA GLY A 494 16.50 -4.10 14.13
C GLY A 494 17.46 -5.08 14.78
N ARG A 495 18.47 -4.54 15.46
CA ARG A 495 19.43 -5.30 16.25
C ARG A 495 19.60 -4.70 17.63
N ALA A 496 19.78 -5.55 18.61
CA ALA A 496 19.97 -5.17 20.00
C ALA A 496 20.81 -6.23 20.73
N SER A 497 21.27 -5.91 21.93
CA SER A 497 22.03 -6.84 22.75
C SER A 497 21.78 -6.57 24.22
N ALA A 498 21.68 -7.61 25.02
CA ALA A 498 21.59 -7.51 26.47
C ALA A 498 22.66 -8.40 27.12
N ARG A 499 23.23 -7.90 28.22
CA ARG A 499 24.10 -8.69 29.09
C ARG A 499 23.29 -9.22 30.25
N ILE A 500 23.30 -10.54 30.45
CA ILE A 500 22.56 -11.16 31.54
C ILE A 500 23.30 -10.91 32.84
N LEU A 501 22.60 -10.23 33.75
CA LEU A 501 23.21 -9.73 34.97
C LEU A 501 23.21 -10.80 36.08
N SER A 502 23.97 -10.53 37.14
CA SER A 502 24.08 -11.43 38.31
C SER A 502 22.98 -11.10 39.31
N PHE A 503 21.76 -11.51 38.99
CA PHE A 503 20.55 -11.19 39.75
C PHE A 503 20.62 -11.59 41.23
N THR A 504 20.15 -10.70 42.10
CA THR A 504 20.04 -10.93 43.55
C THR A 504 18.58 -10.96 44.00
N GLN A 505 18.24 -11.92 44.88
CA GLN A 505 16.95 -11.92 45.61
C GLN A 505 17.05 -11.28 47.00
N ASN A 506 18.26 -10.96 47.46
CA ASN A 506 18.43 -10.22 48.72
C ASN A 506 17.79 -8.85 48.54
N ARG A 507 17.05 -8.37 49.57
CA ARG A 507 16.53 -6.98 49.63
C ARG A 507 17.66 -6.04 49.22
N ALA A 508 17.52 -5.45 48.04
CA ALA A 508 18.57 -4.66 47.42
C ALA A 508 18.91 -3.43 48.28
N THR A 509 20.06 -2.82 48.03
CA THR A 509 20.18 -1.39 48.36
C THR A 509 19.58 -0.63 47.19
N ALA A 510 18.86 0.47 47.42
CA ALA A 510 18.29 1.25 46.32
C ALA A 510 19.36 1.57 45.26
N GLY A 511 19.07 1.31 43.99
CA GLY A 511 20.04 1.42 42.89
C GLY A 511 21.07 0.28 42.76
N VAL A 512 20.76 -0.95 43.21
CA VAL A 512 21.56 -2.15 42.90
C VAL A 512 20.99 -2.83 41.65
N ASN A 513 21.56 -2.49 40.50
CA ASN A 513 21.29 -3.12 39.21
C ASN A 513 21.15 -4.66 39.30
N ALA A 514 20.18 -5.23 38.57
CA ALA A 514 19.80 -6.65 38.57
C ALA A 514 19.10 -7.14 39.85
N ASP A 515 18.03 -6.45 40.21
CA ASP A 515 17.14 -6.83 41.31
C ASP A 515 15.67 -6.93 40.80
N PRO A 516 14.68 -7.28 41.64
CA PRO A 516 13.31 -7.46 41.17
C PRO A 516 12.49 -6.17 41.09
N TYR A 517 13.02 -5.01 41.49
CA TYR A 517 12.26 -3.75 41.58
C TYR A 517 12.27 -2.99 40.24
N ALA A 518 11.45 -1.94 40.14
CA ALA A 518 11.54 -1.01 39.02
C ALA A 518 12.63 0.04 39.30
N ASP A 519 13.55 0.28 38.36
CA ASP A 519 14.80 1.01 38.65
C ASP A 519 14.81 2.47 38.16
N ALA A 520 13.81 2.87 37.36
CA ALA A 520 13.79 4.20 36.74
C ALA A 520 12.42 4.88 36.82
N ILE A 521 12.40 6.12 37.28
CA ILE A 521 11.27 7.05 37.14
C ILE A 521 11.33 7.66 35.75
N LYS A 522 10.29 7.42 34.93
CA LYS A 522 10.18 7.93 33.55
C LYS A 522 9.40 9.22 33.44
N GLU A 523 8.37 9.37 34.26
CA GLU A 523 7.49 10.53 34.28
C GLU A 523 6.94 10.67 35.71
N PHE A 524 6.91 11.89 36.25
CA PHE A 524 6.38 12.16 37.59
C PHE A 524 5.64 13.50 37.59
N HIS A 525 4.33 13.44 37.82
CA HIS A 525 3.43 14.58 37.87
C HIS A 525 2.71 14.58 39.22
N PRO A 526 3.32 15.08 40.30
CA PRO A 526 2.64 15.26 41.57
C PRO A 526 1.59 16.38 41.42
N LEU A 527 0.42 16.23 42.03
CA LEU A 527 -0.68 17.20 41.86
C LEU A 527 -0.36 18.58 42.48
N SER A 528 0.60 18.62 43.41
CA SER A 528 1.18 19.85 43.94
C SER A 528 2.69 19.68 44.12
N THR A 529 3.45 20.77 44.05
CA THR A 529 4.92 20.75 44.14
C THR A 529 5.46 20.95 45.56
N GLY A 530 4.61 20.79 46.59
CA GLY A 530 4.97 20.97 47.99
C GLY A 530 4.39 19.89 48.90
N GLY A 531 5.24 18.93 49.27
CA GLY A 531 4.91 17.79 50.13
C GLY A 531 6.09 16.83 50.28
N HIS A 532 5.89 15.68 50.91
CA HIS A 532 6.93 14.65 51.07
C HIS A 532 7.28 14.06 49.69
N GLY A 533 8.58 13.92 49.37
CA GLY A 533 9.07 13.42 48.09
C GLY A 533 8.89 14.32 46.84
N SER A 534 7.78 15.07 46.74
CA SER A 534 7.40 15.83 45.53
C SER A 534 8.42 16.84 44.98
N GLY A 535 9.32 17.34 45.84
CA GLY A 535 10.37 18.30 45.46
C GLY A 535 11.74 17.68 45.15
N PHE A 536 11.91 16.36 45.30
CA PHE A 536 13.24 15.73 45.31
C PHE A 536 13.41 14.47 44.45
N LEU A 537 12.34 13.92 43.86
CA LEU A 537 12.39 12.63 43.12
C LEU A 537 13.16 11.55 43.91
N PRO A 538 12.75 11.23 45.15
CA PRO A 538 13.48 10.30 46.01
C PRO A 538 13.65 8.92 45.36
N GLY A 539 14.87 8.39 45.47
CA GLY A 539 15.22 7.05 44.98
C GLY A 539 14.77 5.90 45.89
N ASN A 540 13.83 6.14 46.81
CA ASN A 540 13.19 5.08 47.61
C ASN A 540 12.37 4.15 46.70
N VAL A 541 11.61 4.73 45.77
CA VAL A 541 10.72 3.98 44.85
C VAL A 541 11.44 3.18 43.77
N THR A 542 12.77 3.33 43.65
CA THR A 542 13.63 2.60 42.72
C THR A 542 14.49 1.57 43.46
N GLY A 543 13.83 0.73 44.26
CA GLY A 543 14.45 -0.20 45.18
C GLY A 543 13.41 -0.95 46.02
N PRO A 544 13.81 -1.59 47.13
CA PRO A 544 12.90 -2.34 47.97
C PRO A 544 11.98 -1.45 48.82
N PRO A 545 10.79 -1.95 49.21
CA PRO A 545 9.89 -1.23 50.11
C PRO A 545 10.55 -0.94 51.47
N ASP A 546 10.50 0.30 51.92
CA ASP A 546 11.13 0.82 53.14
C ASP A 546 10.32 0.63 54.43
N GLY A 547 11.01 0.78 55.56
CA GLY A 547 10.47 0.47 56.88
C GLY A 547 10.68 -0.98 57.34
N LYS A 548 10.22 -1.30 58.55
CA LYS A 548 10.35 -2.64 59.17
C LYS A 548 9.04 -3.42 59.14
N GLY A 549 8.24 -3.20 58.10
CA GLY A 549 6.87 -3.70 57.99
C GLY A 549 5.84 -2.86 58.75
N THR A 550 4.61 -3.36 58.77
CA THR A 550 3.33 -2.65 59.03
C THR A 550 3.23 -1.79 60.29
N PHE A 551 4.10 -1.99 61.29
CA PHE A 551 4.08 -1.28 62.58
C PHE A 551 5.19 -0.23 62.72
N ALA A 552 6.05 -0.07 61.72
CA ALA A 552 7.06 0.97 61.62
C ALA A 552 7.27 1.39 60.14
N PRO A 553 6.24 2.02 59.52
CA PRO A 553 6.29 2.51 58.14
C PRO A 553 7.27 3.69 57.99
N ALA A 554 7.62 3.99 56.74
CA ALA A 554 8.36 5.20 56.39
C ALA A 554 7.58 6.45 56.83
N SER A 555 8.30 7.49 57.28
CA SER A 555 7.64 8.71 57.78
C SER A 555 8.46 9.99 57.65
N LEU A 556 9.72 9.91 57.22
CA LEU A 556 10.53 11.09 56.90
C LEU A 556 10.23 11.61 55.49
N ALA A 557 10.41 12.91 55.27
CA ALA A 557 10.10 13.56 53.98
C ALA A 557 10.98 13.13 52.78
N ASN A 558 12.02 12.34 53.05
CA ASN A 558 12.90 11.70 52.08
C ASN A 558 12.69 10.18 51.95
N GLU A 559 11.72 9.61 52.69
CA GLU A 559 11.37 8.17 52.68
C GLU A 559 9.96 7.91 52.10
N VAL A 560 9.20 8.98 51.81
CA VAL A 560 7.81 8.91 51.34
C VAL A 560 7.68 9.69 50.03
N LEU A 561 7.16 9.06 48.98
CA LEU A 561 6.84 9.71 47.70
C LEU A 561 5.32 9.83 47.53
N SER A 562 4.76 10.97 47.95
CA SER A 562 3.34 11.22 47.73
C SER A 562 3.05 11.68 46.29
N LEU A 563 2.07 11.07 45.64
CA LEU A 563 1.54 11.51 44.34
C LEU A 563 0.62 12.74 44.47
N HIS A 564 0.14 13.01 45.68
CA HIS A 564 -0.89 14.00 46.03
C HIS A 564 -2.28 13.75 45.41
N ALA A 565 -3.32 14.07 46.19
CA ALA A 565 -4.74 13.96 45.84
C ALA A 565 -5.47 15.32 45.94
N SER A 566 -6.62 15.45 45.26
CA SER A 566 -7.51 16.61 45.32
C SER A 566 -8.98 16.23 45.44
N LYS A 567 -9.70 17.07 46.20
CA LYS A 567 -11.14 17.03 46.47
C LYS A 567 -11.99 17.70 45.38
N THR A 568 -11.41 18.38 44.40
CA THR A 568 -12.16 19.18 43.42
C THR A 568 -12.09 18.61 42.00
N ASP A 569 -13.26 18.35 41.42
CA ASP A 569 -13.48 18.03 40.01
C ASP A 569 -13.21 19.26 39.09
N SER A 570 -12.02 19.87 39.16
CA SER A 570 -11.67 21.12 38.45
C SER A 570 -11.37 20.93 36.95
N GLY A 571 -11.81 19.82 36.36
CA GLY A 571 -11.85 19.59 34.92
C GLY A 571 -12.79 18.41 34.60
N GLY A 572 -13.22 18.32 33.34
CA GLY A 572 -14.17 17.29 32.90
C GLY A 572 -13.60 15.87 32.90
N ILE A 573 -14.35 14.93 32.31
CA ILE A 573 -13.95 13.52 32.14
C ILE A 573 -12.52 13.46 31.57
N GLY A 574 -11.56 13.00 32.38
CA GLY A 574 -10.13 12.94 32.04
C GLY A 574 -9.20 13.95 32.75
N ALA A 575 -9.73 14.86 33.56
CA ALA A 575 -8.88 15.72 34.41
C ALA A 575 -8.40 14.97 35.67
N ALA A 576 -7.11 15.11 36.00
CA ALA A 576 -6.48 14.40 37.10
C ALA A 576 -6.95 14.91 38.47
N ALA A 577 -7.61 14.05 39.26
CA ALA A 577 -7.92 14.31 40.66
C ALA A 577 -6.80 13.89 41.63
N GLY A 578 -5.75 13.23 41.12
CA GLY A 578 -4.55 12.81 41.84
C GLY A 578 -3.36 12.79 40.89
N GLY A 579 -2.15 12.94 41.42
CA GLY A 579 -0.93 12.89 40.63
C GLY A 579 -0.59 11.48 40.14
N SER A 580 0.44 11.38 39.31
CA SER A 580 0.85 10.12 38.69
C SER A 580 2.36 9.97 38.57
N ILE A 581 2.83 8.73 38.64
CA ILE A 581 4.20 8.33 38.35
C ILE A 581 4.22 7.21 37.31
N ILE A 582 5.27 7.18 36.50
CA ILE A 582 5.61 6.06 35.63
C ILE A 582 6.96 5.53 36.03
N LEU A 583 6.98 4.25 36.38
CA LEU A 583 8.17 3.48 36.63
C LEU A 583 8.48 2.57 35.44
N ALA A 584 9.76 2.30 35.23
CA ALA A 584 10.25 1.33 34.26
C ALA A 584 11.21 0.35 34.91
N PHE A 585 11.06 -0.93 34.58
CA PHE A 585 12.12 -1.92 34.75
C PHE A 585 13.09 -1.75 33.58
N VAL A 586 14.34 -1.42 33.88
CA VAL A 586 15.35 -1.09 32.85
C VAL A 586 16.45 -2.14 32.73
N ASP A 587 16.70 -2.91 33.79
CA ASP A 587 17.63 -4.05 33.75
C ASP A 587 17.02 -5.38 34.21
N ASN A 588 15.69 -5.38 34.36
CA ASN A 588 14.83 -6.49 34.76
C ASN A 588 13.50 -6.49 33.95
N ILE A 589 12.69 -7.55 34.01
CA ILE A 589 11.31 -7.57 33.46
C ILE A 589 10.29 -8.12 34.47
N VAL A 590 9.02 -7.75 34.27
CA VAL A 590 7.87 -8.50 34.81
C VAL A 590 7.40 -9.45 33.72
N GLU A 591 7.73 -10.74 33.85
CA GLU A 591 7.18 -11.80 33.00
C GLU A 591 5.77 -12.18 33.45
N LEU A 592 4.89 -12.50 32.50
CA LEU A 592 3.56 -13.02 32.81
C LEU A 592 3.62 -14.52 33.15
N GLY A 593 3.06 -14.91 34.29
CA GLY A 593 2.99 -16.29 34.75
C GLY A 593 1.68 -16.61 35.48
N PRO A 594 1.53 -17.84 36.00
CA PRO A 594 0.31 -18.21 36.71
C PRO A 594 0.21 -17.51 38.07
N GLY A 595 -0.82 -16.67 38.24
CA GLY A 595 -1.06 -15.92 39.47
C GLY A 595 -0.59 -14.47 39.36
N GLU A 596 -0.22 -13.85 40.47
CA GLU A 596 0.23 -12.46 40.47
C GLU A 596 1.66 -12.30 39.91
N ASP A 597 1.87 -11.28 39.06
CA ASP A 597 3.11 -11.02 38.32
C ASP A 597 3.96 -9.91 38.92
N PHE A 598 3.33 -8.93 39.57
CA PHE A 598 4.02 -7.85 40.29
C PHE A 598 3.26 -7.42 41.55
N THR A 599 3.93 -6.73 42.46
CA THR A 599 3.34 -6.14 43.68
C THR A 599 3.73 -4.67 43.80
N VAL A 600 2.75 -3.84 44.13
CA VAL A 600 2.91 -2.42 44.43
C VAL A 600 2.87 -2.24 45.95
N PHE A 601 3.87 -1.56 46.50
CA PHE A 601 4.00 -1.30 47.93
C PHE A 601 3.67 0.14 48.28
N GLU A 602 2.88 0.28 49.34
CA GLU A 602 2.33 1.52 49.84
C GLU A 602 2.50 1.61 51.36
N ASN A 603 2.68 2.83 51.87
CA ASN A 603 2.73 3.10 53.31
C ASN A 603 1.35 3.10 53.98
N VAL A 604 0.52 2.08 53.74
CA VAL A 604 -0.84 1.97 54.32
C VAL A 604 -0.79 1.85 55.85
N PHE A 605 -1.41 2.78 56.56
CA PHE A 605 -1.42 2.82 58.03
C PHE A 605 -2.62 2.08 58.66
N PHE A 606 -2.41 1.35 59.76
CA PHE A 606 -3.49 0.78 60.57
C PHE A 606 -4.02 1.78 61.60
N ILE A 607 -5.30 2.14 61.51
CA ILE A 607 -5.94 3.09 62.42
C ILE A 607 -6.06 2.43 63.81
N ASN A 608 -5.37 3.02 64.80
CA ASN A 608 -5.25 2.47 66.17
C ASN A 608 -4.76 1.00 66.21
N GLY A 609 -4.01 0.54 65.21
CA GLY A 609 -3.55 -0.84 65.09
C GLY A 609 -4.63 -1.86 64.69
N ASN A 610 -5.82 -1.42 64.25
CA ASN A 610 -6.88 -2.29 63.76
C ASN A 610 -6.63 -2.70 62.30
N PRO A 611 -6.37 -3.99 61.97
CA PRO A 611 -6.08 -4.40 60.59
C PRO A 611 -7.31 -4.31 59.65
N ASN A 612 -8.52 -4.12 60.21
CA ASN A 612 -9.78 -3.93 59.47
C ASN A 612 -10.12 -2.45 59.25
N GLN A 613 -9.32 -1.51 59.75
CA GLN A 613 -9.52 -0.06 59.53
C GLN A 613 -8.18 0.55 59.14
N ARG A 614 -8.06 0.95 57.89
CA ARG A 614 -6.81 1.38 57.28
C ARG A 614 -6.94 2.80 56.76
N PHE A 615 -5.85 3.55 56.76
CA PHE A 615 -5.79 4.77 55.95
C PHE A 615 -5.37 4.31 54.54
N MET A 616 -6.35 4.13 53.65
CA MET A 616 -6.09 3.76 52.26
C MET A 616 -6.07 5.02 51.41
N GLU A 617 -5.07 5.11 50.55
CA GLU A 617 -4.94 6.20 49.60
C GLU A 617 -4.89 5.58 48.21
N PRO A 618 -6.04 5.20 47.62
CA PRO A 618 -6.03 4.27 46.50
C PRO A 618 -5.40 4.85 45.23
N ALA A 619 -4.80 3.98 44.40
CA ALA A 619 -4.37 4.30 43.04
C ALA A 619 -4.90 3.33 41.99
N ILE A 620 -5.07 3.86 40.78
CA ILE A 620 -5.28 3.10 39.54
C ILE A 620 -3.92 2.65 39.02
N ILE A 621 -3.81 1.37 38.68
CA ILE A 621 -2.63 0.80 38.04
C ILE A 621 -2.88 0.60 36.54
N SER A 622 -1.92 0.99 35.73
CA SER A 622 -1.85 0.67 34.30
C SER A 622 -0.47 0.17 33.94
N VAL A 623 -0.38 -0.75 32.97
CA VAL A 623 0.89 -1.35 32.54
C VAL A 623 1.09 -1.16 31.05
N ALA A 624 2.34 -1.18 30.62
CA ALA A 624 2.70 -1.08 29.21
C ALA A 624 4.00 -1.82 28.88
N LEU A 625 4.11 -2.22 27.62
CA LEU A 625 5.36 -2.70 27.04
C LEU A 625 6.14 -1.55 26.36
N PHE A 626 5.42 -0.58 25.81
CA PHE A 626 5.97 0.63 25.18
C PHE A 626 5.37 1.89 25.83
N GLU A 627 6.18 2.93 26.00
CA GLU A 627 5.70 4.26 26.41
C GLU A 627 4.63 4.75 25.43
N GLY A 628 3.36 4.78 25.89
CA GLY A 628 2.18 5.18 25.12
C GLY A 628 1.10 4.10 24.95
N GLU A 629 1.44 2.81 25.10
CA GLU A 629 0.51 1.69 24.93
C GLU A 629 0.03 1.16 26.30
N TRP A 630 -0.83 1.94 26.97
CA TRP A 630 -1.25 1.73 28.35
C TRP A 630 -2.51 0.88 28.48
N PHE A 631 -2.43 -0.16 29.32
CA PHE A 631 -3.55 -1.03 29.68
C PHE A 631 -3.86 -0.86 31.17
N ARG A 632 -5.02 -0.30 31.50
CA ARG A 632 -5.51 -0.11 32.88
C ARG A 632 -6.10 -1.40 33.44
N PHE A 633 -5.78 -1.74 34.68
CA PHE A 633 -6.44 -2.83 35.39
C PHE A 633 -7.94 -2.56 35.62
N PRO A 634 -8.83 -3.54 35.36
CA PRO A 634 -10.25 -3.40 35.64
C PRO A 634 -10.47 -3.30 37.16
N ILE A 635 -11.31 -2.36 37.57
CA ILE A 635 -11.56 -2.05 38.99
C ILE A 635 -12.89 -2.62 39.44
N ASP A 636 -12.89 -3.26 40.61
CA ASP A 636 -14.05 -3.94 41.20
C ASP A 636 -14.29 -3.44 42.64
N VAL A 637 -15.51 -2.99 42.92
CA VAL A 637 -15.93 -2.49 44.24
C VAL A 637 -17.06 -3.35 44.80
N VAL A 638 -16.98 -3.74 46.08
CA VAL A 638 -17.90 -4.71 46.69
C VAL A 638 -18.51 -4.18 48.01
N PRO A 639 -19.84 -4.03 48.13
CA PRO A 639 -20.85 -4.24 47.09
C PRO A 639 -20.71 -3.24 45.93
N PRO A 640 -21.19 -3.59 44.72
CA PRO A 640 -21.16 -2.73 43.54
C PRO A 640 -21.65 -1.32 43.83
N ALA A 641 -20.99 -0.33 43.21
CA ALA A 641 -21.46 1.04 43.30
C ALA A 641 -22.88 1.18 42.70
N GLY A 642 -23.66 2.07 43.30
CA GLY A 642 -24.88 2.61 42.72
C GLY A 642 -24.68 4.06 42.30
N PRO A 643 -25.66 4.73 41.67
CA PRO A 643 -25.48 6.06 41.07
C PRO A 643 -25.17 7.22 42.04
N SER A 644 -25.27 6.96 43.35
CA SER A 644 -24.91 7.88 44.43
C SER A 644 -23.98 7.25 45.47
N SER A 645 -23.30 6.15 45.14
CA SER A 645 -22.44 5.43 46.08
C SER A 645 -21.12 6.16 46.27
N THR A 646 -20.89 6.59 47.51
CA THR A 646 -19.59 7.06 47.98
C THR A 646 -18.92 5.95 48.78
N VAL A 647 -17.75 5.51 48.37
CA VAL A 647 -17.07 4.36 48.99
C VAL A 647 -16.22 4.82 50.18
N PRO A 648 -16.29 4.17 51.36
CA PRO A 648 -15.46 4.53 52.50
C PRO A 648 -13.98 4.21 52.25
N GLU A 649 -13.13 5.24 52.17
CA GLU A 649 -11.66 5.12 52.05
C GLU A 649 -10.97 4.38 53.21
N MET A 650 -11.70 4.04 54.28
CA MET A 650 -11.13 3.37 55.47
C MET A 650 -11.54 1.91 55.62
N ASP A 651 -12.35 1.39 54.69
CA ASP A 651 -12.86 0.01 54.71
C ASP A 651 -12.30 -0.80 53.52
N PRO A 652 -11.24 -1.62 53.72
CA PRO A 652 -10.60 -2.38 52.65
C PRO A 652 -11.47 -3.51 52.09
N PHE A 653 -12.66 -3.78 52.63
CA PHE A 653 -13.59 -4.75 52.02
C PHE A 653 -14.28 -4.19 50.77
N TYR A 654 -14.37 -2.86 50.63
CA TYR A 654 -14.97 -2.25 49.44
C TYR A 654 -14.06 -2.28 48.21
N TYR A 655 -12.74 -2.38 48.37
CA TYR A 655 -11.77 -2.32 47.28
C TYR A 655 -11.36 -3.75 46.91
N ASN A 656 -12.14 -4.43 46.05
CA ASN A 656 -11.94 -5.86 45.82
C ASN A 656 -10.73 -6.13 44.92
N ARG A 657 -10.66 -5.45 43.76
CA ARG A 657 -9.61 -5.65 42.73
C ARG A 657 -9.29 -4.36 41.96
N GLY A 658 -8.11 -4.33 41.34
CA GLY A 658 -7.68 -3.26 40.42
C GLY A 658 -7.09 -2.00 41.07
N PHE A 659 -7.06 -1.93 42.40
CA PHE A 659 -6.49 -0.83 43.18
C PHE A 659 -5.20 -1.23 43.88
N ALA A 660 -4.24 -0.31 43.93
CA ALA A 660 -3.18 -0.31 44.95
C ALA A 660 -3.55 0.67 46.07
N GLY A 661 -2.86 0.61 47.22
CA GLY A 661 -3.11 1.49 48.38
C GLY A 661 -4.09 0.90 49.40
N ARG A 662 -4.39 -0.39 49.31
CA ARG A 662 -5.33 -1.12 50.18
C ARG A 662 -4.60 -1.94 51.25
N ASN A 663 -3.47 -2.54 50.90
CA ASN A 663 -2.71 -3.45 51.77
C ASN A 663 -1.34 -2.86 52.13
N ALA A 664 -1.00 -2.93 53.41
CA ALA A 664 0.32 -2.52 53.90
C ALA A 664 1.38 -3.58 53.58
N THR A 665 2.65 -3.16 53.46
CA THR A 665 3.78 -4.09 53.49
C THR A 665 3.86 -4.84 54.82
N THR A 666 4.07 -6.16 54.78
CA THR A 666 4.27 -7.02 55.95
C THR A 666 5.74 -7.32 56.23
N GLY A 667 6.66 -6.87 55.36
CA GLY A 667 8.11 -7.00 55.55
C GLY A 667 8.67 -8.42 55.37
N GLY A 668 7.92 -9.32 54.73
CA GLY A 668 8.39 -10.65 54.31
C GLY A 668 9.21 -10.60 53.01
N ASN A 669 9.26 -11.72 52.28
CA ASN A 669 9.88 -11.73 50.95
C ASN A 669 9.07 -10.84 49.98
N PRO A 670 9.61 -9.73 49.44
CA PRO A 670 8.84 -8.82 48.59
C PRO A 670 8.36 -9.48 47.30
N THR A 671 9.08 -10.46 46.76
CA THR A 671 8.72 -11.14 45.50
C THR A 671 7.77 -12.32 45.69
N ASP A 672 7.04 -12.37 46.81
CA ASP A 672 6.05 -13.40 47.13
C ASP A 672 4.83 -12.74 47.79
N PRO A 673 3.71 -12.56 47.06
CA PRO A 673 2.47 -11.95 47.56
C PRO A 673 1.94 -12.54 48.88
N SER A 674 2.24 -13.81 49.16
CA SER A 674 1.79 -14.46 50.39
C SER A 674 2.59 -14.03 51.63
N GLN A 675 3.71 -13.32 51.45
CA GLN A 675 4.63 -12.89 52.50
C GLN A 675 4.91 -11.37 52.48
N SER A 676 4.87 -10.74 51.31
CA SER A 676 5.25 -9.35 51.08
C SER A 676 4.28 -8.33 51.67
N GLY A 677 2.97 -8.62 51.59
CA GLY A 677 1.94 -7.60 51.74
C GLY A 677 1.91 -6.71 50.50
N GLY A 678 1.42 -5.47 50.64
CA GLY A 678 1.17 -4.63 49.46
C GLY A 678 0.03 -5.18 48.59
N ASP A 679 -0.15 -4.57 47.42
CA ASP A 679 -1.22 -4.94 46.47
C ASP A 679 -0.61 -5.60 45.23
N ALA A 680 -0.95 -6.88 45.04
CA ALA A 680 -0.42 -7.73 43.98
C ALA A 680 -1.38 -7.81 42.78
N PHE A 681 -0.80 -7.90 41.58
CA PHE A 681 -1.51 -7.78 40.30
C PHE A 681 -1.14 -8.93 39.36
N ASP A 682 -2.17 -9.58 38.83
CA ASP A 682 -2.13 -10.68 37.86
C ASP A 682 -2.54 -10.11 36.49
N ILE A 683 -1.62 -10.06 35.53
CA ILE A 683 -1.81 -9.34 34.26
C ILE A 683 -2.79 -10.08 33.33
N ASP A 684 -3.07 -11.38 33.54
CA ASP A 684 -4.12 -12.09 32.79
C ASP A 684 -5.52 -11.47 33.02
N GLN A 685 -5.71 -10.72 34.12
CA GLN A 685 -6.94 -9.94 34.37
C GLN A 685 -7.20 -8.85 33.31
N LEU A 686 -6.19 -8.46 32.52
CA LEU A 686 -6.34 -7.55 31.39
C LEU A 686 -6.90 -8.23 30.12
N GLY A 687 -6.90 -9.58 30.07
CA GLY A 687 -7.36 -10.35 28.92
C GLY A 687 -6.46 -10.25 27.67
N LEU A 688 -5.18 -9.90 27.84
CA LEU A 688 -4.25 -9.59 26.74
C LEU A 688 -3.48 -10.82 26.27
N SER A 689 -4.09 -11.62 25.39
CA SER A 689 -3.51 -12.88 24.85
C SER A 689 -2.15 -12.78 24.14
N ASN A 690 -1.67 -11.56 23.87
CA ASN A 690 -0.50 -11.29 23.04
C ASN A 690 0.67 -10.67 23.83
N LEU A 691 0.56 -10.59 25.16
CA LEU A 691 1.57 -10.04 26.05
C LEU A 691 2.25 -11.20 26.80
N SER A 692 3.58 -11.17 26.91
CA SER A 692 4.37 -12.17 27.66
C SER A 692 5.26 -11.54 28.73
N TRP A 693 5.48 -10.24 28.67
CA TRP A 693 6.10 -9.45 29.72
C TRP A 693 5.66 -7.98 29.62
N ILE A 694 5.83 -7.22 30.70
CA ILE A 694 5.68 -5.75 30.72
C ILE A 694 6.99 -5.09 31.16
N ARG A 695 7.14 -3.82 30.77
CA ARG A 695 8.32 -3.01 31.07
C ARG A 695 8.00 -1.79 31.94
N TYR A 696 6.78 -1.28 31.83
CA TYR A 696 6.38 -0.03 32.47
C TYR A 696 5.13 -0.21 33.33
N ILE A 697 5.12 0.48 34.47
CA ILE A 697 3.97 0.57 35.36
C ILE A 697 3.67 2.05 35.59
N ARG A 698 2.46 2.46 35.26
CA ARG A 698 1.91 3.78 35.58
C ARG A 698 0.98 3.64 36.77
N ILE A 699 1.21 4.48 37.76
CA ILE A 699 0.44 4.57 38.99
C ILE A 699 -0.16 5.96 39.05
N GLN A 700 -1.47 6.05 39.25
CA GLN A 700 -2.18 7.32 39.37
C GLN A 700 -3.05 7.32 40.61
N SER A 701 -2.80 8.26 41.54
CA SER A 701 -3.65 8.41 42.72
C SER A 701 -5.09 8.75 42.30
N THR A 702 -6.05 8.10 42.96
CA THR A 702 -7.46 8.22 42.63
C THR A 702 -8.04 9.60 42.95
N GLY A 703 -7.63 10.22 44.06
CA GLY A 703 -8.22 11.48 44.51
C GLY A 703 -9.75 11.40 44.68
N HIS A 704 -10.45 12.48 44.38
CA HIS A 704 -11.92 12.50 44.30
C HIS A 704 -12.46 12.08 42.91
N LEU A 705 -11.65 11.42 42.07
CA LEU A 705 -12.06 11.07 40.70
C LEU A 705 -13.31 10.19 40.72
N ALA A 706 -14.25 10.47 39.82
CA ALA A 706 -15.33 9.55 39.51
C ALA A 706 -14.75 8.38 38.68
N ILE A 707 -14.44 7.27 39.35
CA ILE A 707 -13.85 6.07 38.72
C ILE A 707 -14.99 5.13 38.36
N ARG A 708 -14.97 4.59 37.14
CA ARG A 708 -15.90 3.53 36.77
C ARG A 708 -15.55 2.23 37.48
N ASP A 709 -16.52 1.67 38.20
CA ASP A 709 -16.55 0.28 38.61
C ASP A 709 -16.81 -0.56 37.35
N ASP A 710 -15.81 -1.34 36.93
CA ASP A 710 -15.88 -2.06 35.66
C ASP A 710 -16.75 -3.33 35.74
N PHE A 711 -17.10 -3.77 36.95
CA PHE A 711 -17.94 -4.93 37.22
C PHE A 711 -19.36 -4.52 37.69
N GLY A 712 -19.46 -3.47 38.51
CA GLY A 712 -20.74 -2.87 38.92
C GLY A 712 -21.38 -1.93 37.88
N GLY A 713 -20.57 -1.30 37.03
CA GLY A 713 -21.00 -0.47 35.90
C GLY A 713 -21.19 1.03 36.21
N ASP A 714 -21.47 1.38 37.46
CA ASP A 714 -21.64 2.77 37.94
C ASP A 714 -20.30 3.44 38.29
N SER A 715 -20.33 4.76 38.52
CA SER A 715 -19.15 5.52 38.97
C SER A 715 -19.04 5.58 40.49
N VAL A 716 -17.90 5.16 41.00
CA VAL A 716 -17.45 5.30 42.39
C VAL A 716 -16.87 6.69 42.61
N ARG A 717 -17.13 7.28 43.78
CA ARG A 717 -16.35 8.40 44.33
C ARG A 717 -15.86 8.05 45.73
N HIS A 718 -14.66 8.52 46.05
CA HIS A 718 -14.05 8.34 47.37
C HIS A 718 -14.48 9.48 48.32
N LEU A 719 -14.60 9.18 49.61
CA LEU A 719 -14.97 10.15 50.65
C LEU A 719 -13.73 10.73 51.32
N ASP A 720 -13.50 12.04 51.17
CA ASP A 720 -12.47 12.77 51.92
C ASP A 720 -12.69 12.65 53.44
N LEU A 721 -12.01 11.68 54.04
CA LEU A 721 -12.07 11.33 55.45
C LEU A 721 -10.74 11.70 56.10
N LEU A 722 -10.80 12.56 57.12
CA LEU A 722 -9.63 13.11 57.82
C LEU A 722 -8.67 13.96 56.96
N GLY A 723 -9.02 14.30 55.71
CA GLY A 723 -8.23 15.17 54.84
C GLY A 723 -7.35 14.44 53.82
N SER A 724 -7.57 13.15 53.62
CA SER A 724 -6.91 12.31 52.59
C SER A 724 -6.90 12.95 51.19
N LEU A 725 -7.95 13.70 50.83
CA LEU A 725 -8.08 14.33 49.51
C LEU A 725 -7.85 15.85 49.53
N SER A 726 -7.48 16.44 50.68
CA SER A 726 -7.46 17.91 50.85
C SER A 726 -6.32 18.47 51.70
N GLY A 727 -5.34 17.63 52.07
CA GLY A 727 -4.17 18.03 52.84
C GLY A 727 -3.14 18.88 52.06
N SER A 728 -2.24 19.49 52.81
CA SER A 728 -0.97 20.01 52.31
C SER A 728 0.16 19.18 52.90
N GLY A 729 0.78 18.29 52.12
CA GLY A 729 1.73 17.30 52.61
C GLY A 729 1.53 15.93 51.95
N SER A 730 1.75 14.85 52.70
CA SER A 730 1.54 13.45 52.29
C SER A 730 0.05 13.08 52.28
N SER A 731 -0.73 13.66 51.35
CA SER A 731 -2.16 13.34 51.20
C SER A 731 -2.44 12.87 49.78
N GLY A 732 -2.62 11.57 49.61
CA GLY A 732 -2.64 10.86 48.34
C GLY A 732 -1.66 9.68 48.34
N PHE A 733 -1.71 8.86 47.30
CA PHE A 733 -0.93 7.60 47.19
C PHE A 733 0.56 7.81 47.51
N ASP A 734 1.10 7.05 48.47
CA ASP A 734 2.37 7.28 49.17
C ASP A 734 3.37 6.16 48.84
N LEU A 735 3.87 6.22 47.60
CA LEU A 735 4.64 5.17 46.94
C LEU A 735 5.93 4.85 47.67
N ASP A 736 6.07 3.55 47.94
CA ASP A 736 7.23 2.96 48.59
C ASP A 736 8.09 2.18 47.60
N ALA A 737 7.53 1.22 46.86
CA ALA A 737 8.25 0.44 45.85
C ALA A 737 7.31 -0.32 44.89
N VAL A 738 7.86 -0.85 43.79
CA VAL A 738 7.17 -1.85 42.95
C VAL A 738 8.15 -2.97 42.62
N THR A 739 7.70 -4.23 42.74
CA THR A 739 8.51 -5.43 42.48
C THR A 739 7.85 -6.35 41.47
N ALA A 740 8.65 -6.93 40.58
CA ALA A 740 8.31 -8.12 39.83
C ALA A 740 8.32 -9.36 40.75
N ILE A 741 7.47 -10.33 40.42
CA ILE A 741 7.40 -11.66 41.05
C ILE A 741 8.12 -12.67 40.14
N ASN A 742 7.81 -12.65 38.84
CA ASN A 742 8.41 -13.48 37.80
C ASN A 742 9.51 -12.71 37.05
N TYR A 743 10.71 -12.59 37.65
CA TYR A 743 11.85 -11.81 37.13
C TYR A 743 13.05 -12.65 36.68
#